data_AF-A0A7S2NBQ4-F1
#
_entry.id   AF-A0A7S2NBQ4-F1
#
_cell.length_a   1.000
_cell.length_b   1.000
_cell.length_c   1.000
_cell.angle_alpha   90.00
_cell.angle_beta   90.00
_cell.angle_gamma   90.00
#
_symmetry.space_group_name_H-M   'P 1'
#
loop_
_entity.id
_entity.type
_entity.pdbx_description
1 polymer ?
#
loop_
_entity_poly.entity_id
_entity_poly.type
_entity_poly.pdbx_seq_one_letter_code
_entity_poly.pdbx_strand_id
1 'polypeptide(L)'
;SLCSSTRCLRHSARTITILSAMSRLTSVVAPLVAASLVAHGAASRTGQTLTAQGKQSICGSPEIWNILSVDSTVEGVRGIKWSKIVAKADDHISTKKAEMKVLEAEIAGLDESIAAALEQEKAQPTTEDQLKELINAGVAAFGNVADAQSSMCGKPPMKPRHPRGTYRKSQEAFKGAATAFFTGEFRLAGDFLSICKSMLVGSQPTDGNYCVQLCQIYMDTAQELSDESVGSVGGTTSDELIKKRAAAVEAHSAAENAVAACASSREAFASLKEKIEGLRDTVDKRFYAVQDAEYDLLDARADLGDLEELIQGEGAALADAMKVLAEAGINVADAKEALKDARDTEAALETLVKETDESLEKVQQGLSSAKNADKIIEQLKMAVEAIAEKMYLLFDRQALQPVREIGIHEGLNLDEYFHKDVNSLRSAGVMRDAVGALDGFCKGEAKASFDAVKGMIDLSPLCQIGEPAEIKTGVVKAVDARVATVKETLTRVMSWMDPYKGQHTVTPEMLKDFQKKGEPIGLRKTVGVYDHSGFFSKYLKEWTVHGDFLARIARLKAVIDELAMNVSNLKDRLAHFKAKLVEAMKVREAARDKLEQAVNAQGLAESSKEALQTKLREMNEQGVAMQKKIDEYERALADALKRYEEAQRNLVATYTEATSFLETLPDEEPVEMLESTSAQALVEVQSLREELKSAQMHFAEIEARLTAATAH
;
A
#
# COMPACT_ATOMS: atom_id res chain seq x y z
N SER A 1 -57.92 21.85 65.65
CA SER A 1 -58.10 21.29 64.30
C SER A 1 -56.70 20.96 63.76
N LEU A 2 -56.10 19.83 64.17
CA LEU A 2 -56.19 18.47 63.61
C LEU A 2 -55.07 18.17 62.58
N CYS A 3 -54.29 17.12 62.91
CA CYS A 3 -53.35 16.31 62.13
C CYS A 3 -52.10 16.98 61.54
N SER A 4 -50.85 16.75 62.00
CA SER A 4 -50.08 15.53 62.34
C SER A 4 -49.34 14.88 61.15
N SER A 5 -48.00 14.96 61.24
CA SER A 5 -46.94 14.02 60.86
C SER A 5 -47.28 12.85 59.93
N THR A 6 -46.70 12.84 58.71
CA THR A 6 -46.03 11.70 58.03
C THR A 6 -45.82 12.00 56.54
N ARG A 7 -44.76 12.74 56.16
CA ARG A 7 -44.30 12.74 54.75
C ARG A 7 -42.87 13.19 54.45
N CYS A 8 -42.05 13.56 55.45
CA CYS A 8 -40.63 13.89 55.23
C CYS A 8 -39.64 12.73 55.42
N LEU A 9 -40.08 11.53 55.84
CA LEU A 9 -39.19 10.38 56.10
C LEU A 9 -39.05 9.38 54.94
N ARG A 10 -39.67 9.60 53.77
CA ARG A 10 -39.62 8.66 52.63
C ARG A 10 -38.62 9.02 51.52
N HIS A 11 -37.94 10.16 51.60
CA HIS A 11 -36.93 10.54 50.60
C HIS A 11 -35.47 10.37 51.05
N SER A 12 -35.20 10.28 52.37
CA SER A 12 -33.84 10.02 52.85
C SER A 12 -33.48 8.52 52.88
N ALA A 13 -34.47 7.63 53.00
CA ALA A 13 -34.24 6.18 53.03
C ALA A 13 -33.89 5.57 51.66
N ARG A 14 -34.35 6.15 50.54
CA ARG A 14 -34.03 5.63 49.19
C ARG A 14 -32.62 6.00 48.72
N THR A 15 -32.07 7.12 49.16
CA THR A 15 -30.73 7.57 48.77
C THR A 15 -29.63 6.84 49.53
N ILE A 16 -29.89 6.44 50.79
CA ILE A 16 -28.94 5.68 51.61
C ILE A 16 -28.83 4.21 51.17
N THR A 17 -29.91 3.60 50.64
CA THR A 17 -29.86 2.23 50.10
C THR A 17 -29.09 2.14 48.77
N ILE A 18 -29.14 3.18 47.93
CA ILE A 18 -28.40 3.23 46.65
C ILE A 18 -26.90 3.47 46.88
N LEU A 19 -26.53 4.33 47.85
CA LEU A 19 -25.13 4.55 48.24
C LEU A 19 -24.50 3.33 48.97
N SER A 20 -25.29 2.57 49.73
CA SER A 20 -24.84 1.32 50.36
C SER A 20 -24.65 0.18 49.35
N ALA A 21 -25.48 0.10 48.30
CA ALA A 21 -25.32 -0.87 47.22
C ALA A 21 -24.12 -0.56 46.30
N MET A 22 -23.87 0.73 46.02
CA MET A 22 -22.67 1.14 45.25
C MET A 22 -21.35 0.96 46.02
N SER A 23 -21.35 1.12 47.35
CA SER A 23 -20.17 0.88 48.20
C SER A 23 -19.83 -0.62 48.37
N ARG A 24 -20.83 -1.51 48.27
CA ARG A 24 -20.62 -2.97 48.28
C ARG A 24 -20.15 -3.51 46.93
N LEU A 25 -20.59 -2.91 45.81
CA LEU A 25 -20.08 -3.25 44.48
C LEU A 25 -18.61 -2.83 44.29
N THR A 26 -18.19 -1.68 44.83
CA THR A 26 -16.77 -1.25 44.76
C THR A 26 -15.86 -2.11 45.64
N SER A 27 -16.33 -2.64 46.77
CA SER A 27 -15.56 -3.53 47.65
C SER A 27 -15.33 -4.94 47.09
N VAL A 28 -16.17 -5.43 46.17
CA VAL A 28 -16.03 -6.77 45.56
C VAL A 28 -15.37 -6.68 44.17
N VAL A 29 -15.59 -5.58 43.44
CA VAL A 29 -15.00 -5.37 42.11
C VAL A 29 -13.56 -4.86 42.19
N ALA A 30 -13.19 -4.04 43.19
CA ALA A 30 -11.82 -3.51 43.28
C ALA A 30 -10.73 -4.57 43.52
N PRO A 31 -10.93 -5.63 44.35
CA PRO A 31 -9.95 -6.70 44.50
C PRO A 31 -9.87 -7.63 43.26
N LEU A 32 -10.98 -7.83 42.53
CA LEU A 32 -11.04 -8.62 41.29
C LEU A 32 -10.41 -7.88 40.10
N VAL A 33 -10.56 -6.55 40.05
CA VAL A 33 -9.86 -5.67 39.10
C VAL A 33 -8.39 -5.51 39.48
N ALA A 34 -8.03 -5.45 40.77
CA ALA A 34 -6.63 -5.44 41.22
C ALA A 34 -5.92 -6.79 41.01
N ALA A 35 -6.59 -7.93 41.21
CA ALA A 35 -6.07 -9.25 40.88
C ALA A 35 -5.92 -9.45 39.37
N SER A 36 -6.83 -8.88 38.57
CA SER A 36 -6.68 -8.82 37.11
C SER A 36 -5.52 -7.90 36.71
N LEU A 37 -5.30 -6.76 37.36
CA LEU A 37 -4.16 -5.86 37.11
C LEU A 37 -2.80 -6.47 37.54
N VAL A 38 -2.76 -7.29 38.59
CA VAL A 38 -1.54 -8.02 39.02
C VAL A 38 -1.26 -9.23 38.12
N ALA A 39 -2.29 -9.93 37.61
CA ALA A 39 -2.14 -10.96 36.58
C ALA A 39 -1.71 -10.36 35.22
N HIS A 40 -2.18 -9.15 34.89
CA HIS A 40 -1.66 -8.37 33.74
C HIS A 40 -0.24 -7.83 33.99
N GLY A 41 0.22 -7.73 35.25
CA GLY A 41 1.62 -7.45 35.58
C GLY A 41 2.58 -8.58 35.21
N ALA A 42 2.10 -9.83 35.10
CA ALA A 42 2.89 -10.97 34.65
C ALA A 42 2.86 -11.13 33.11
N ALA A 43 1.77 -10.74 32.44
CA ALA A 43 1.69 -10.64 30.98
C ALA A 43 2.34 -9.37 30.41
N SER A 44 2.69 -8.39 31.25
CA SER A 44 3.40 -7.16 30.85
C SER A 44 4.88 -7.38 30.46
N ARG A 45 5.43 -8.59 30.64
CA ARG A 45 6.80 -8.91 30.17
C ARG A 45 6.91 -9.15 28.66
N THR A 46 5.80 -9.31 27.92
CA THR A 46 5.82 -9.29 26.45
C THR A 46 5.61 -7.89 25.85
N GLY A 47 5.18 -6.91 26.65
CA GLY A 47 5.07 -5.50 26.21
C GLY A 47 6.41 -4.78 26.03
N GLN A 48 7.54 -5.39 26.42
CA GLN A 48 8.88 -4.83 26.28
C GLN A 48 9.57 -5.13 24.93
N THR A 49 8.87 -5.72 23.96
CA THR A 49 9.44 -5.98 22.61
C THR A 49 8.82 -5.19 21.46
N LEU A 50 7.88 -4.27 21.71
CA LEU A 50 7.44 -3.27 20.70
C LEU A 50 8.48 -2.16 20.46
N THR A 51 9.57 -2.15 21.22
CA THR A 51 10.79 -1.38 20.95
C THR A 51 11.91 -2.27 20.40
N ALA A 52 11.58 -3.42 19.82
CA ALA A 52 12.52 -4.09 18.92
C ALA A 52 12.84 -3.08 17.81
N GLN A 53 14.09 -2.66 17.78
CA GLN A 53 14.76 -2.08 16.62
C GLN A 53 14.78 -3.12 15.48
N GLY A 54 13.62 -3.66 15.10
CA GLY A 54 13.43 -4.37 13.85
C GLY A 54 13.95 -3.44 12.79
N LYS A 55 15.01 -3.88 12.09
CA LYS A 55 15.71 -3.06 11.10
C LYS A 55 14.66 -2.53 10.13
N GLN A 56 14.28 -1.28 10.36
CA GLN A 56 13.22 -0.59 9.66
C GLN A 56 13.54 -0.72 8.17
N SER A 57 12.74 -1.45 7.41
CA SER A 57 13.11 -1.83 6.05
C SER A 57 11.88 -1.86 5.17
N ILE A 58 12.04 -1.45 3.90
CA ILE A 58 11.00 -1.61 2.88
C ILE A 58 11.31 -2.93 2.20
N CYS A 59 10.32 -3.82 2.06
CA CYS A 59 10.55 -5.15 1.49
C CYS A 59 11.73 -5.89 2.15
N GLY A 60 11.85 -5.84 3.48
CA GLY A 60 12.93 -6.50 4.22
C GLY A 60 14.35 -5.95 3.98
N SER A 61 14.52 -4.89 3.19
CA SER A 61 15.82 -4.24 2.96
C SER A 61 15.86 -2.77 3.39
N PRO A 62 16.73 -2.36 4.34
CA PRO A 62 16.94 -0.95 4.64
C PRO A 62 17.63 -0.21 3.47
N GLU A 63 18.23 -0.96 2.53
CA GLU A 63 18.91 -0.40 1.37
C GLU A 63 17.94 0.26 0.40
N ILE A 64 16.71 -0.25 0.25
CA ILE A 64 15.68 0.40 -0.59
C ILE A 64 15.42 1.82 -0.08
N TRP A 65 15.21 1.96 1.23
CA TRP A 65 15.04 3.27 1.85
C TRP A 65 16.27 4.16 1.64
N ASN A 66 17.47 3.62 1.89
CA ASN A 66 18.71 4.39 1.72
C ASN A 66 18.85 4.90 0.29
N ILE A 67 18.53 4.10 -0.73
CA ILE A 67 18.56 4.52 -2.15
C ILE A 67 17.55 5.64 -2.39
N LEU A 68 16.33 5.53 -1.87
CA LEU A 68 15.30 6.56 -2.00
C LEU A 68 15.64 7.84 -1.23
N SER A 69 16.42 7.75 -0.15
CA SER A 69 16.75 8.87 0.73
C SER A 69 18.09 9.54 0.44
N VAL A 70 18.89 9.04 -0.52
CA VAL A 70 20.24 9.61 -0.79
C VAL A 70 20.17 11.09 -1.12
N ASP A 71 19.16 11.51 -1.88
CA ASP A 71 19.06 12.88 -2.35
C ASP A 71 17.59 13.30 -2.56
N SER A 72 17.27 14.53 -2.14
CA SER A 72 15.97 15.18 -2.31
C SER A 72 15.94 16.17 -3.47
N THR A 73 17.07 16.36 -4.16
CA THR A 73 17.16 17.16 -5.38
C THR A 73 16.55 16.40 -6.57
N VAL A 74 16.23 17.14 -7.63
CA VAL A 74 15.68 16.57 -8.87
C VAL A 74 16.70 15.66 -9.55
N GLU A 75 17.97 16.05 -9.54
CA GLU A 75 19.08 15.25 -10.03
C GLU A 75 19.22 13.95 -9.23
N GLY A 76 19.06 14.05 -7.91
CA GLY A 76 18.96 12.92 -6.99
C GLY A 76 17.85 11.93 -7.36
N VAL A 77 16.64 12.44 -7.59
CA VAL A 77 15.46 11.64 -7.99
C VAL A 77 15.68 10.97 -9.34
N ARG A 78 16.24 11.69 -10.32
CA ARG A 78 16.61 11.14 -11.64
C ARG A 78 17.71 10.09 -11.55
N GLY A 79 18.59 10.20 -10.56
CA GLY A 79 19.70 9.27 -10.29
C GLY A 79 19.33 8.05 -9.45
N ILE A 80 18.06 7.90 -9.06
CA ILE A 80 17.61 6.74 -8.27
C ILE A 80 17.89 5.45 -9.05
N LYS A 81 18.54 4.49 -8.37
CA LYS A 81 18.87 3.17 -8.93
C LYS A 81 17.64 2.26 -8.91
N TRP A 82 16.63 2.57 -9.72
CA TRP A 82 15.34 1.87 -9.75
C TRP A 82 15.47 0.36 -9.97
N SER A 83 16.35 -0.07 -10.87
CA SER A 83 16.61 -1.50 -11.12
C SER A 83 17.06 -2.24 -9.87
N LYS A 84 17.88 -1.58 -9.03
CA LYS A 84 18.33 -2.13 -7.75
C LYS A 84 17.19 -2.21 -6.73
N ILE A 85 16.31 -1.21 -6.69
CA ILE A 85 15.13 -1.22 -5.81
C ILE A 85 14.20 -2.38 -6.19
N VAL A 86 13.84 -2.49 -7.47
CA VAL A 86 12.96 -3.55 -7.97
C VAL A 86 13.55 -4.92 -7.73
N ALA A 87 14.85 -5.13 -8.02
CA ALA A 87 15.52 -6.40 -7.75
C ALA A 87 15.48 -6.79 -6.27
N LYS A 88 15.69 -5.82 -5.36
CA LYS A 88 15.61 -6.08 -3.91
C LYS A 88 14.20 -6.41 -3.44
N ALA A 89 13.17 -5.79 -4.02
CA ALA A 89 11.78 -6.12 -3.74
C ALA A 89 11.45 -7.53 -4.27
N ASP A 90 11.89 -7.87 -5.49
CA ASP A 90 11.70 -9.20 -6.09
C ASP A 90 12.41 -10.30 -5.28
N ASP A 91 13.64 -10.06 -4.84
CA ASP A 91 14.39 -10.99 -3.96
C ASP A 91 13.62 -11.26 -2.65
N HIS A 92 13.06 -10.22 -2.04
CA HIS A 92 12.29 -10.36 -0.80
C HIS A 92 11.00 -11.15 -1.01
N ILE A 93 10.23 -10.79 -2.04
CA ILE A 93 9.01 -11.51 -2.42
C ILE A 93 9.32 -12.99 -2.68
N SER A 94 10.38 -13.28 -3.43
CA SER A 94 10.79 -14.65 -3.72
C SER A 94 11.18 -15.41 -2.45
N THR A 95 11.93 -14.76 -1.55
CA THR A 95 12.33 -15.35 -0.27
C THR A 95 11.11 -15.69 0.59
N LYS A 96 10.16 -14.76 0.73
CA LYS A 96 8.94 -14.99 1.51
C LYS A 96 8.01 -16.04 0.89
N LYS A 97 7.90 -16.10 -0.44
CA LYS A 97 7.19 -17.19 -1.12
C LYS A 97 7.84 -18.56 -0.89
N ALA A 98 9.17 -18.64 -0.79
CA ALA A 98 9.85 -19.88 -0.44
C ALA A 98 9.57 -20.29 1.02
N GLU A 99 9.58 -19.32 1.95
CA GLU A 99 9.20 -19.52 3.36
C GLU A 99 7.76 -20.03 3.49
N MET A 100 6.80 -19.44 2.76
CA MET A 100 5.41 -19.91 2.73
C MET A 100 5.30 -21.38 2.33
N LYS A 101 6.03 -21.83 1.29
CA LYS A 101 6.02 -23.24 0.87
C LYS A 101 6.56 -24.19 1.93
N VAL A 102 7.59 -23.76 2.67
CA VAL A 102 8.13 -24.54 3.79
C VAL A 102 7.10 -24.65 4.91
N LEU A 103 6.45 -23.54 5.26
CA LEU A 103 5.42 -23.50 6.29
C LEU A 103 4.16 -24.31 5.90
N GLU A 104 3.75 -24.28 4.63
CA GLU A 104 2.66 -25.13 4.11
C GLU A 104 2.96 -26.62 4.32
N ALA A 105 4.18 -27.06 4.01
CA ALA A 105 4.62 -28.43 4.23
C ALA A 105 4.69 -28.78 5.73
N GLU A 106 5.13 -27.85 6.57
CA GLU A 106 5.16 -28.02 8.03
C GLU A 106 3.75 -28.13 8.62
N ILE A 107 2.82 -27.27 8.20
CA ILE A 107 1.41 -27.30 8.61
C ILE A 107 0.78 -28.65 8.24
N ALA A 108 1.00 -29.12 7.01
CA ALA A 108 0.50 -30.43 6.57
C ALA A 108 1.07 -31.59 7.42
N GLY A 109 2.38 -31.59 7.69
CA GLY A 109 3.00 -32.61 8.54
C GLY A 109 2.54 -32.55 10.01
N LEU A 110 2.25 -31.35 10.52
CA LEU A 110 1.65 -31.16 11.85
C LEU A 110 0.19 -31.65 11.88
N ASP A 111 -0.58 -31.43 10.82
CA ASP A 111 -1.94 -31.96 10.69
C ASP A 111 -1.97 -33.49 10.75
N GLU A 112 -1.06 -34.17 10.04
CA GLU A 112 -0.89 -35.63 10.12
C GLU A 112 -0.48 -36.08 11.53
N SER A 113 0.45 -35.36 12.16
CA SER A 113 0.93 -35.68 13.52
C SER A 113 -0.14 -35.47 14.59
N ILE A 114 -0.97 -34.43 14.47
CA ILE A 114 -2.10 -34.17 15.35
C ILE A 114 -3.15 -35.27 15.21
N ALA A 115 -3.49 -35.66 13.98
CA ALA A 115 -4.43 -36.75 13.75
C ALA A 115 -3.93 -38.05 14.40
N ALA A 116 -2.65 -38.39 14.24
CA ALA A 116 -2.05 -39.56 14.88
C ALA A 116 -2.05 -39.47 16.41
N ALA A 117 -1.69 -38.32 16.99
CA ALA A 117 -1.69 -38.10 18.43
C ALA A 117 -3.11 -38.18 19.04
N LEU A 118 -4.11 -37.60 18.38
CA LEU A 118 -5.50 -37.67 18.80
C LEU A 118 -6.01 -39.12 18.80
N GLU A 119 -5.65 -39.95 17.82
CA GLU A 119 -5.98 -41.38 17.85
C GLU A 119 -5.31 -42.10 19.02
N GLN A 120 -4.03 -41.81 19.31
CA GLN A 120 -3.31 -42.40 20.45
C GLN A 120 -3.87 -41.95 21.82
N GLU A 121 -4.45 -40.76 21.90
CA GLU A 121 -5.03 -40.21 23.13
C GLU A 121 -6.47 -40.70 23.41
N LYS A 122 -7.14 -41.33 22.44
CA LYS A 122 -8.48 -41.92 22.63
C LYS A 122 -8.49 -43.15 23.54
N ALA A 123 -7.35 -43.83 23.70
CA ALA A 123 -7.25 -45.03 24.52
C ALA A 123 -7.57 -44.74 25.99
N GLN A 124 -8.49 -45.51 26.56
CA GLN A 124 -8.91 -45.31 27.95
C GLN A 124 -7.84 -45.84 28.92
N PRO A 125 -7.55 -45.15 30.02
CA PRO A 125 -6.66 -45.70 31.05
C PRO A 125 -7.28 -46.95 31.67
N THR A 126 -6.49 -48.00 31.87
CA THR A 126 -6.94 -49.19 32.60
C THR A 126 -7.37 -48.86 34.02
N THR A 127 -8.50 -49.40 34.45
CA THR A 127 -8.96 -49.30 35.84
C THR A 127 -8.26 -50.31 36.73
N GLU A 128 -8.22 -50.05 38.04
CA GLU A 128 -7.63 -50.97 39.02
C GLU A 128 -8.27 -52.37 38.93
N ASP A 129 -9.59 -52.46 38.73
CA ASP A 129 -10.29 -53.73 38.64
C ASP A 129 -9.90 -54.52 37.38
N GLN A 130 -9.75 -53.86 36.25
CA GLN A 130 -9.24 -54.48 35.01
C GLN A 130 -7.82 -55.03 35.19
N LEU A 131 -6.95 -54.29 35.91
CA LEU A 131 -5.60 -54.75 36.23
C LEU A 131 -5.62 -55.97 37.15
N LYS A 132 -6.50 -55.98 38.16
CA LYS A 132 -6.69 -57.15 39.05
C LYS A 132 -7.17 -58.37 38.27
N GLU A 133 -8.08 -58.20 37.31
CA GLU A 133 -8.55 -59.28 36.45
C GLU A 133 -7.43 -59.88 35.59
N LEU A 134 -6.58 -59.04 34.99
CA LEU A 134 -5.40 -59.48 34.25
C LEU A 134 -4.42 -60.26 35.13
N ILE A 135 -4.14 -59.75 36.33
CA ILE A 135 -3.25 -60.42 37.29
C ILE A 135 -3.86 -61.77 37.73
N ASN A 136 -5.17 -61.82 37.99
CA ASN A 136 -5.91 -63.02 38.34
C ASN A 136 -5.81 -64.09 37.24
N ALA A 137 -5.97 -63.71 35.97
CA ALA A 137 -5.84 -64.61 34.84
C ALA A 137 -4.42 -65.22 34.77
N GLY A 138 -3.39 -64.42 35.04
CA GLY A 138 -2.02 -64.90 35.13
C GLY A 138 -1.82 -65.92 36.26
N VAL A 139 -2.31 -65.63 37.47
CA VAL A 139 -2.09 -66.50 38.64
C VAL A 139 -3.00 -67.73 38.71
N ALA A 140 -3.96 -67.88 37.80
CA ALA A 140 -4.76 -69.09 37.67
C ALA A 140 -3.91 -70.36 37.48
N ALA A 141 -2.68 -70.23 36.94
CA ALA A 141 -1.71 -71.33 36.85
C ALA A 141 -1.31 -71.89 38.23
N PHE A 142 -1.35 -71.07 39.28
CA PHE A 142 -1.14 -71.47 40.67
C PHE A 142 -2.42 -71.96 41.35
N GLY A 143 -3.57 -71.93 40.67
CA GLY A 143 -4.88 -72.25 41.21
C GLY A 143 -5.68 -70.98 41.50
N ASN A 144 -5.17 -70.12 42.39
CA ASN A 144 -5.76 -68.82 42.71
C ASN A 144 -4.71 -67.88 43.35
N VAL A 145 -5.11 -66.65 43.67
CA VAL A 145 -4.27 -65.65 44.34
C VAL A 145 -3.73 -66.14 45.69
N ALA A 146 -4.54 -66.81 46.52
CA ALA A 146 -4.12 -67.29 47.84
C ALA A 146 -3.07 -68.41 47.74
N ASP A 147 -3.17 -69.28 46.74
CA ASP A 147 -2.19 -70.32 46.44
C ASP A 147 -0.88 -69.71 45.92
N ALA A 148 -0.96 -68.69 45.07
CA ALA A 148 0.21 -67.92 44.64
C ALA A 148 0.89 -67.22 45.83
N GLN A 149 0.13 -66.56 46.72
CA GLN A 149 0.66 -65.91 47.92
C GLN A 149 1.34 -66.91 48.87
N SER A 150 0.65 -67.99 49.23
CA SER A 150 1.12 -68.99 50.21
C SER A 150 2.33 -69.78 49.72
N SER A 151 2.42 -70.04 48.41
CA SER A 151 3.59 -70.66 47.78
C SER A 151 4.72 -69.67 47.45
N MET A 152 4.55 -68.38 47.74
CA MET A 152 5.45 -67.29 47.29
C MET A 152 5.74 -67.37 45.79
N CYS A 153 4.68 -67.56 45.01
CA CYS A 153 4.69 -67.79 43.57
C CYS A 153 5.58 -68.98 43.18
N GLY A 154 5.43 -70.09 43.90
CA GLY A 154 6.10 -71.36 43.61
C GLY A 154 7.54 -71.47 44.09
N LYS A 155 7.97 -70.68 45.08
CA LYS A 155 9.31 -70.76 45.66
C LYS A 155 9.47 -72.03 46.52
N PRO A 156 10.41 -72.95 46.23
CA PRO A 156 10.72 -74.04 47.14
C PRO A 156 11.37 -73.52 48.44
N PRO A 157 11.07 -74.11 49.63
CA PRO A 157 10.25 -75.28 49.89
C PRO A 157 8.81 -74.97 50.35
N MET A 158 8.24 -73.82 49.96
CA MET A 158 6.91 -73.37 50.43
C MET A 158 5.79 -74.37 50.06
N LYS A 159 4.72 -74.38 50.86
CA LYS A 159 3.52 -75.20 50.63
C LYS A 159 2.33 -74.25 50.33
N PRO A 160 1.43 -74.60 49.39
CA PRO A 160 1.40 -75.84 48.61
C PRO A 160 2.52 -75.93 47.57
N ARG A 161 3.02 -77.15 47.31
CA ARG A 161 4.02 -77.38 46.25
C ARG A 161 3.30 -77.42 44.91
N HIS A 162 3.59 -76.46 44.05
CA HIS A 162 3.10 -76.47 42.67
C HIS A 162 4.00 -77.32 41.76
N PRO A 163 3.46 -77.91 40.68
CA PRO A 163 4.24 -78.63 39.68
C PRO A 163 5.41 -77.80 39.12
N ARG A 164 6.48 -78.48 38.70
CA ARG A 164 7.58 -77.80 37.99
C ARG A 164 7.03 -77.09 36.75
N GLY A 165 7.42 -75.84 36.57
CA GLY A 165 7.00 -75.02 35.43
C GLY A 165 5.74 -74.16 35.65
N THR A 166 5.06 -74.25 36.80
CA THR A 166 3.88 -73.41 37.07
C THR A 166 4.17 -71.91 36.96
N TYR A 167 5.34 -71.45 37.43
CA TYR A 167 5.76 -70.04 37.29
C TYR A 167 5.76 -69.57 35.82
N ARG A 168 6.33 -70.38 34.92
CA ARG A 168 6.37 -70.08 33.48
C ARG A 168 4.97 -70.15 32.86
N LYS A 169 4.15 -71.13 33.23
CA LYS A 169 2.75 -71.20 32.79
C LYS A 169 1.95 -69.96 33.21
N SER A 170 2.26 -69.39 34.37
CA SER A 170 1.66 -68.15 34.85
C SER A 170 2.01 -66.97 33.94
N GLN A 171 3.27 -66.85 33.53
CA GLN A 171 3.72 -65.84 32.56
C GLN A 171 3.01 -66.00 31.20
N GLU A 172 2.92 -67.23 30.69
CA GLU A 172 2.26 -67.53 29.42
C GLU A 172 0.75 -67.23 29.49
N ALA A 173 0.09 -67.58 30.60
CA ALA A 173 -1.33 -67.28 30.83
C ALA A 173 -1.58 -65.76 30.91
N PHE A 174 -0.73 -65.03 31.65
CA PHE A 174 -0.82 -63.57 31.72
C PHE A 174 -0.62 -62.94 30.35
N LYS A 175 0.41 -63.33 29.60
CA LYS A 175 0.66 -62.82 28.25
C LYS A 175 -0.54 -63.03 27.33
N GLY A 176 -1.16 -64.22 27.37
CA GLY A 176 -2.36 -64.52 26.59
C GLY A 176 -3.55 -63.61 26.96
N ALA A 177 -3.81 -63.43 28.25
CA ALA A 177 -4.87 -62.54 28.74
C ALA A 177 -4.62 -61.06 28.38
N ALA A 178 -3.38 -60.59 28.59
CA ALA A 178 -2.98 -59.24 28.25
C ALA A 178 -3.07 -58.97 26.74
N THR A 179 -2.70 -59.93 25.89
CA THR A 179 -2.82 -59.81 24.42
C THR A 179 -4.27 -59.66 23.98
N ALA A 180 -5.20 -60.35 24.64
CA ALA A 180 -6.62 -60.24 24.35
C ALA A 180 -7.26 -58.95 24.89
N PHE A 181 -6.63 -58.34 25.89
CA PHE A 181 -7.14 -57.13 26.56
C PHE A 181 -6.63 -55.84 25.89
N PHE A 182 -5.35 -55.79 25.51
CA PHE A 182 -4.73 -54.64 24.85
C PHE A 182 -4.94 -54.69 23.32
N THR A 183 -6.16 -54.37 22.87
CA THR A 183 -6.54 -54.38 21.44
C THR A 183 -6.66 -52.99 20.81
N GLY A 184 -6.12 -51.96 21.47
CA GLY A 184 -6.22 -50.56 21.03
C GLY A 184 -7.22 -49.71 21.83
N GLU A 185 -8.08 -50.31 22.66
CA GLU A 185 -9.09 -49.58 23.44
C GLU A 185 -8.55 -49.07 24.79
N PHE A 186 -7.63 -49.82 25.40
CA PHE A 186 -7.12 -49.55 26.75
C PHE A 186 -5.62 -49.31 26.74
N ARG A 187 -5.17 -48.34 27.55
CA ARG A 187 -3.77 -48.06 27.82
C ARG A 187 -3.44 -48.43 29.25
N LEU A 188 -2.33 -49.16 29.45
CA LEU A 188 -1.82 -49.44 30.78
C LEU A 188 -1.58 -48.13 31.53
N ALA A 189 -2.34 -47.93 32.61
CA ALA A 189 -2.29 -46.74 33.45
C ALA A 189 -2.42 -47.15 34.92
N GLY A 190 -1.87 -46.32 35.80
CA GLY A 190 -1.86 -46.57 37.25
C GLY A 190 -0.65 -47.40 37.71
N ASP A 191 -0.57 -47.65 39.02
CA ASP A 191 0.55 -48.35 39.65
C ASP A 191 0.33 -49.87 39.59
N PHE A 192 0.42 -50.44 38.39
CA PHE A 192 0.26 -51.88 38.15
C PHE A 192 1.11 -52.71 39.11
N LEU A 193 2.35 -52.28 39.35
CA LEU A 193 3.29 -52.98 40.22
C LEU A 193 2.82 -52.97 41.68
N SER A 194 2.30 -51.86 42.19
CA SER A 194 1.70 -51.79 43.52
C SER A 194 0.45 -52.64 43.63
N ILE A 195 -0.44 -52.59 42.63
CA ILE A 195 -1.67 -53.42 42.60
C ILE A 195 -1.28 -54.90 42.64
N CYS A 196 -0.36 -55.32 41.77
CA CYS A 196 0.14 -56.71 41.74
C CYS A 196 0.82 -57.13 43.04
N LYS A 197 1.66 -56.27 43.63
CA LYS A 197 2.30 -56.55 44.92
C LYS A 197 1.28 -56.65 46.06
N SER A 198 0.26 -55.80 46.07
CA SER A 198 -0.81 -55.87 47.08
C SER A 198 -1.58 -57.19 46.98
N MET A 199 -1.77 -57.70 45.76
CA MET A 199 -2.42 -58.97 45.50
C MET A 199 -1.53 -60.18 45.78
N LEU A 200 -0.23 -60.15 45.49
CA LEU A 200 0.61 -61.37 45.49
C LEU A 200 1.67 -61.42 46.60
N VAL A 201 2.09 -60.28 47.12
CA VAL A 201 3.11 -60.18 48.18
C VAL A 201 2.45 -59.93 49.54
N GLY A 202 1.40 -59.10 49.59
CA GLY A 202 0.71 -58.77 50.84
C GLY A 202 1.67 -58.18 51.89
N SER A 203 1.61 -58.67 53.13
CA SER A 203 2.50 -58.28 54.24
C SER A 203 3.78 -59.11 54.38
N GLN A 204 4.08 -59.99 53.42
CA GLN A 204 5.22 -60.91 53.48
C GLN A 204 6.56 -60.18 53.21
N PRO A 205 7.69 -60.65 53.77
CA PRO A 205 9.01 -60.10 53.47
C PRO A 205 9.31 -60.17 51.96
N THR A 206 9.82 -59.08 51.39
CA THR A 206 10.18 -59.01 49.96
C THR A 206 11.41 -59.86 49.62
N ASP A 207 12.27 -60.14 50.59
CA ASP A 207 13.53 -60.84 50.38
C ASP A 207 13.32 -62.33 50.04
N GLY A 208 13.58 -62.64 48.78
CA GLY A 208 13.47 -63.98 48.22
C GLY A 208 12.05 -64.38 47.82
N ASN A 209 11.06 -63.49 47.75
CA ASN A 209 9.73 -63.82 47.24
C ASN A 209 9.70 -63.76 45.70
N TYR A 210 9.37 -64.87 45.02
CA TYR A 210 9.32 -64.89 43.54
C TYR A 210 8.15 -64.08 42.97
N CYS A 211 7.15 -63.73 43.77
CA CYS A 211 6.03 -62.89 43.35
C CYS A 211 6.45 -61.48 42.97
N VAL A 212 7.50 -60.93 43.58
CA VAL A 212 8.01 -59.58 43.22
C VAL A 212 8.51 -59.59 41.78
N GLN A 213 9.33 -60.59 41.43
CA GLN A 213 9.83 -60.76 40.07
C GLN A 213 8.70 -61.09 39.08
N LEU A 214 7.69 -61.86 39.51
CA LEU A 214 6.54 -62.19 38.65
C LEU A 214 5.71 -60.94 38.33
N CYS A 215 5.44 -60.09 39.34
CA CYS A 215 4.75 -58.83 39.14
C CYS A 215 5.51 -57.88 38.20
N GLN A 216 6.85 -57.85 38.29
CA GLN A 216 7.67 -57.08 37.35
C GLN A 216 7.49 -57.60 35.92
N ILE A 217 7.57 -58.92 35.73
CA ILE A 217 7.41 -59.53 34.39
C ILE A 217 6.01 -59.29 33.83
N TYR A 218 4.97 -59.33 34.67
CA TYR A 218 3.61 -58.98 34.25
C TYR A 218 3.51 -57.52 33.83
N MET A 219 4.07 -56.60 34.63
CA MET A 219 4.10 -55.18 34.30
C MET A 219 4.82 -54.94 32.97
N ASP A 220 6.01 -55.51 32.79
CA ASP A 220 6.80 -55.35 31.56
C ASP A 220 6.04 -55.89 30.35
N THR A 221 5.38 -57.06 30.48
CA THR A 221 4.57 -57.67 29.41
C THR A 221 3.33 -56.84 29.09
N ALA A 222 2.63 -56.33 30.11
CA ALA A 222 1.45 -55.48 29.92
C ALA A 222 1.84 -54.13 29.31
N GLN A 223 2.99 -53.57 29.69
CA GLN A 223 3.51 -52.33 29.14
C GLN A 223 3.87 -52.51 27.66
N GLU A 224 4.61 -53.57 27.33
CA GLU A 224 4.97 -53.90 25.93
C GLU A 224 3.72 -54.05 25.05
N LEU A 225 2.73 -54.85 25.48
CA LEU A 225 1.49 -55.07 24.72
C LEU A 225 0.60 -53.82 24.66
N SER A 226 0.52 -53.04 25.74
CA SER A 226 -0.17 -51.76 25.74
C SER A 226 0.48 -50.82 24.73
N ASP A 227 1.80 -50.65 24.77
CA ASP A 227 2.54 -49.77 23.85
C ASP A 227 2.47 -50.24 22.39
N GLU A 228 2.48 -51.55 22.13
CA GLU A 228 2.25 -52.12 20.79
C GLU A 228 0.83 -51.83 20.27
N SER A 229 -0.18 -51.85 21.15
CA SER A 229 -1.58 -51.71 20.76
C SER A 229 -2.04 -50.26 20.56
N VAL A 230 -1.57 -49.31 21.38
CA VAL A 230 -2.02 -47.90 21.36
C VAL A 230 -0.89 -46.89 21.14
N GLY A 231 0.34 -47.35 20.90
CA GLY A 231 1.53 -46.51 20.78
C GLY A 231 2.07 -46.00 22.13
N SER A 232 3.37 -45.74 22.18
CA SER A 232 4.05 -45.14 23.35
C SER A 232 3.73 -43.65 23.49
N VAL A 233 3.37 -43.20 24.69
CA VAL A 233 2.98 -41.80 25.01
C VAL A 233 4.18 -40.87 25.22
N GLY A 234 5.40 -41.31 24.93
CA GLY A 234 6.62 -40.53 25.17
C GLY A 234 6.84 -39.33 24.23
N GLY A 235 5.83 -38.92 23.47
CA GLY A 235 5.90 -37.85 22.46
C GLY A 235 5.22 -36.53 22.87
N THR A 236 5.38 -35.51 22.02
CA THR A 236 4.64 -34.24 22.08
C THR A 236 3.13 -34.52 22.01
N THR A 237 2.36 -34.05 22.98
CA THR A 237 0.89 -34.28 23.04
C THR A 237 0.16 -33.56 21.90
N SER A 238 -1.10 -33.94 21.64
CA SER A 238 -1.92 -33.26 20.63
C SER A 238 -2.02 -31.76 20.89
N ASP A 239 -2.15 -31.36 22.17
CA ASP A 239 -2.23 -29.95 22.58
C ASP A 239 -0.94 -29.16 22.24
N GLU A 240 0.23 -29.78 22.40
CA GLU A 240 1.50 -29.15 22.03
C GLU A 240 1.67 -29.07 20.51
N LEU A 241 1.23 -30.09 19.76
CA LEU A 241 1.25 -30.09 18.30
C LEU A 241 0.27 -29.05 17.72
N ILE A 242 -0.93 -28.92 18.29
CA ILE A 242 -1.92 -27.89 17.93
C ILE A 242 -1.33 -26.49 18.14
N LYS A 243 -0.60 -26.26 19.24
CA LYS A 243 0.11 -24.99 19.47
C LYS A 243 1.18 -24.72 18.43
N LYS A 244 1.99 -25.72 18.06
CA LYS A 244 2.99 -25.59 16.98
C LYS A 244 2.33 -25.28 15.64
N ARG A 245 1.23 -25.97 15.32
CA ARG A 245 0.46 -25.73 14.10
C ARG A 245 -0.10 -24.31 14.06
N ALA A 246 -0.67 -23.82 15.17
CA ALA A 246 -1.17 -22.46 15.25
C ALA A 246 -0.05 -21.44 14.98
N ALA A 247 1.14 -21.65 15.56
CA ALA A 247 2.31 -20.79 15.30
C ALA A 247 2.78 -20.85 13.84
N ALA A 248 2.77 -22.03 13.20
CA ALA A 248 3.13 -22.19 11.79
C ALA A 248 2.12 -21.50 10.86
N VAL A 249 0.81 -21.60 11.16
CA VAL A 249 -0.26 -20.88 10.43
C VAL A 249 -0.11 -19.37 10.58
N GLU A 250 0.18 -18.88 11.78
CA GLU A 250 0.45 -17.45 12.03
C GLU A 250 1.67 -16.97 11.24
N ALA A 251 2.77 -17.74 11.24
CA ALA A 251 3.96 -17.43 10.46
C ALA A 251 3.69 -17.43 8.94
N HIS A 252 2.84 -18.35 8.46
CA HIS A 252 2.46 -18.41 7.04
C HIS A 252 1.67 -17.17 6.64
N SER A 253 0.65 -16.81 7.43
CA SER A 253 -0.13 -15.59 7.22
C SER A 253 0.75 -14.33 7.28
N ALA A 254 1.70 -14.27 8.21
CA ALA A 254 2.66 -13.16 8.28
C ALA A 254 3.56 -13.08 7.02
N ALA A 255 4.00 -14.22 6.48
CA ALA A 255 4.77 -14.26 5.24
C ALA A 255 3.93 -13.86 4.01
N GLU A 256 2.68 -14.29 3.93
CA GLU A 256 1.72 -13.88 2.89
C GLU A 256 1.49 -12.36 2.91
N ASN A 257 1.24 -11.80 4.09
CA ASN A 257 1.07 -10.36 4.28
C ASN A 257 2.34 -9.58 3.89
N ALA A 258 3.53 -10.09 4.22
CA ALA A 258 4.79 -9.49 3.81
C ALA A 258 4.97 -9.51 2.28
N VAL A 259 4.56 -10.58 1.59
CA VAL A 259 4.54 -10.65 0.12
C VAL A 259 3.59 -9.61 -0.47
N ALA A 260 2.36 -9.53 0.02
CA ALA A 260 1.35 -8.59 -0.47
C ALA A 260 1.80 -7.12 -0.28
N ALA A 261 2.27 -6.77 0.91
CA ALA A 261 2.77 -5.43 1.22
C ALA A 261 3.97 -5.04 0.34
N CYS A 262 4.93 -5.96 0.17
CA CYS A 262 6.09 -5.70 -0.67
C CYS A 262 5.73 -5.64 -2.17
N ALA A 263 4.80 -6.46 -2.65
CA ALA A 263 4.33 -6.42 -4.03
C ALA A 263 3.66 -5.07 -4.36
N SER A 264 2.84 -4.55 -3.45
CA SER A 264 2.24 -3.21 -3.58
C SER A 264 3.30 -2.11 -3.64
N SER A 265 4.29 -2.15 -2.74
CA SER A 265 5.43 -1.21 -2.76
C SER A 265 6.25 -1.31 -4.05
N ARG A 266 6.50 -2.53 -4.54
CA ARG A 266 7.20 -2.79 -5.79
C ARG A 266 6.46 -2.18 -6.99
N GLU A 267 5.15 -2.33 -7.05
CA GLU A 267 4.32 -1.75 -8.11
C GLU A 267 4.35 -0.22 -8.05
N ALA A 268 4.28 0.36 -6.84
CA ALA A 268 4.44 1.80 -6.65
C ALA A 268 5.80 2.30 -7.15
N PHE A 269 6.90 1.57 -6.85
CA PHE A 269 8.23 1.89 -7.38
C PHE A 269 8.32 1.77 -8.90
N ALA A 270 7.70 0.75 -9.48
CA ALA A 270 7.69 0.55 -10.93
C ALA A 270 6.92 1.67 -11.63
N SER A 271 5.75 2.07 -11.12
CA SER A 271 4.97 3.17 -11.68
C SER A 271 5.68 4.52 -11.53
N LEU A 272 6.32 4.77 -10.38
CA LEU A 272 7.11 5.98 -10.17
C LEU A 272 8.33 6.03 -11.11
N LYS A 273 9.02 4.90 -11.29
CA LYS A 273 10.12 4.76 -12.26
C LYS A 273 9.67 5.11 -13.67
N GLU A 274 8.62 4.44 -14.16
CA GLU A 274 8.10 4.62 -15.53
C GLU A 274 7.78 6.10 -15.79
N LYS A 275 7.18 6.77 -14.81
CA LYS A 275 6.83 8.18 -14.93
C LYS A 275 8.03 9.11 -14.87
N ILE A 276 8.98 8.89 -13.97
CA ILE A 276 10.21 9.70 -13.93
C ILE A 276 11.02 9.52 -15.23
N GLU A 277 11.10 8.30 -15.76
CA GLU A 277 11.75 8.02 -17.05
C GLU A 277 10.98 8.69 -18.20
N GLY A 278 9.65 8.59 -18.22
CA GLY A 278 8.81 9.25 -19.20
C GLY A 278 8.94 10.78 -19.18
N LEU A 279 8.93 11.38 -17.99
CA LEU A 279 9.14 12.82 -17.80
C LEU A 279 10.55 13.24 -18.23
N ARG A 280 11.57 12.42 -17.94
CA ARG A 280 12.94 12.68 -18.39
C ARG A 280 13.06 12.67 -19.91
N ASP A 281 12.59 11.60 -20.56
CA ASP A 281 12.64 11.48 -22.02
C ASP A 281 11.92 12.63 -22.70
N THR A 282 10.81 13.05 -22.09
CA THR A 282 10.00 14.16 -22.57
C THR A 282 10.73 15.49 -22.40
N VAL A 283 11.33 15.77 -21.24
CA VAL A 283 12.17 16.95 -21.01
C VAL A 283 13.35 16.99 -21.98
N ASP A 284 14.03 15.87 -22.21
CA ASP A 284 15.20 15.80 -23.09
C ASP A 284 14.80 16.07 -24.55
N LYS A 285 13.74 15.42 -25.06
CA LYS A 285 13.21 15.67 -26.42
C LYS A 285 12.82 17.13 -26.63
N ARG A 286 12.13 17.74 -25.65
CA ARG A 286 11.73 19.16 -25.72
C ARG A 286 12.94 20.08 -25.70
N PHE A 287 13.90 19.80 -24.81
CA PHE A 287 15.12 20.59 -24.70
C PHE A 287 15.84 20.65 -26.05
N TYR A 288 16.02 19.52 -26.72
CA TYR A 288 16.64 19.49 -28.05
C TYR A 288 15.80 20.19 -29.12
N ALA A 289 14.48 19.99 -29.15
CA ALA A 289 13.61 20.67 -30.11
C ALA A 289 13.67 22.21 -29.97
N VAL A 290 13.65 22.71 -28.73
CA VAL A 290 13.77 24.15 -28.49
C VAL A 290 15.18 24.66 -28.78
N GLN A 291 16.21 23.91 -28.40
CA GLN A 291 17.60 24.27 -28.68
C GLN A 291 17.86 24.38 -30.19
N ASP A 292 17.38 23.42 -30.99
CA ASP A 292 17.50 23.46 -32.44
C ASP A 292 16.78 24.69 -33.02
N ALA A 293 15.57 25.00 -32.52
CA ALA A 293 14.85 26.20 -32.94
C ALA A 293 15.57 27.51 -32.53
N GLU A 294 16.25 27.54 -31.37
CA GLU A 294 17.07 28.69 -30.97
C GLU A 294 18.29 28.88 -31.90
N TYR A 295 18.94 27.79 -32.33
CA TYR A 295 20.06 27.87 -33.28
C TYR A 295 19.61 28.34 -34.66
N ASP A 296 18.52 27.78 -35.19
CA ASP A 296 18.02 28.19 -36.50
C ASP A 296 17.56 29.66 -36.51
N LEU A 297 17.00 30.17 -35.40
CA LEU A 297 16.67 31.60 -35.25
C LEU A 297 17.92 32.49 -35.18
N LEU A 298 19.00 32.01 -34.54
CA LEU A 298 20.28 32.73 -34.50
C LEU A 298 20.92 32.79 -35.89
N ASP A 299 20.89 31.70 -36.65
CA ASP A 299 21.40 31.64 -38.01
C ASP A 299 20.59 32.57 -38.94
N ALA A 300 19.26 32.55 -38.84
CA ALA A 300 18.40 33.47 -39.60
C ALA A 300 18.67 34.95 -39.25
N ARG A 301 18.99 35.25 -37.99
CA ARG A 301 19.38 36.60 -37.55
C ARG A 301 20.72 37.02 -38.14
N ALA A 302 21.70 36.11 -38.19
CA ALA A 302 23.00 36.38 -38.81
C ALA A 302 22.86 36.65 -40.31
N ASP A 303 22.06 35.84 -41.02
CA ASP A 303 21.77 36.06 -42.44
C ASP A 303 21.04 37.38 -42.71
N LEU A 304 20.15 37.80 -41.80
CA LEU A 304 19.49 39.11 -41.89
C LEU A 304 20.49 40.26 -41.71
N GLY A 305 21.47 40.11 -40.83
CA GLY A 305 22.57 41.07 -40.66
C GLY A 305 23.44 41.18 -41.92
N ASP A 306 23.83 40.05 -42.51
CA ASP A 306 24.56 40.04 -43.80
C ASP A 306 23.77 40.76 -44.91
N LEU A 307 22.44 40.57 -44.93
CA LEU A 307 21.56 41.24 -45.89
C LEU A 307 21.45 42.75 -45.62
N GLU A 308 21.42 43.18 -44.36
CA GLU A 308 21.48 44.59 -43.99
C GLU A 308 22.75 45.26 -44.52
N GLU A 309 23.92 44.62 -44.33
CA GLU A 309 25.21 45.14 -44.81
C GLU A 309 25.22 45.29 -46.34
N LEU A 310 24.64 44.32 -47.06
CA LEU A 310 24.51 44.39 -48.52
C LEU A 310 23.58 45.51 -48.98
N ILE A 311 22.45 45.72 -48.29
CA ILE A 311 21.51 46.82 -48.60
C ILE A 311 22.19 48.17 -48.38
N GLN A 312 22.87 48.35 -47.24
CA GLN A 312 23.59 49.59 -46.94
C GLN A 312 24.73 49.86 -47.95
N GLY A 313 25.45 48.81 -48.36
CA GLY A 313 26.49 48.91 -49.39
C GLY A 313 25.97 49.37 -50.75
N GLU A 314 24.80 48.88 -51.16
CA GLU A 314 24.13 49.30 -52.40
C GLU A 314 23.57 50.73 -52.30
N GLY A 315 22.98 51.09 -51.15
CA GLY A 315 22.51 52.45 -50.90
C GLY A 315 23.63 53.49 -51.00
N ALA A 316 24.84 53.13 -50.55
CA ALA A 316 26.04 53.94 -50.74
C ALA A 316 26.45 54.05 -52.23
N ALA A 317 26.40 52.94 -52.98
CA ALA A 317 26.71 52.93 -54.41
C ALA A 317 25.73 53.79 -55.23
N LEU A 318 24.43 53.74 -54.91
CA LEU A 318 23.40 54.60 -55.50
C LEU A 318 23.67 56.07 -55.20
N ALA A 319 23.99 56.42 -53.95
CA ALA A 319 24.30 57.79 -53.55
C ALA A 319 25.55 58.33 -54.28
N ASP A 320 26.59 57.51 -54.44
CA ASP A 320 27.78 57.86 -55.21
C ASP A 320 27.45 58.10 -56.68
N ALA A 321 26.65 57.21 -57.31
CA ALA A 321 26.23 57.37 -58.70
C ALA A 321 25.42 58.66 -58.91
N MET A 322 24.51 58.99 -57.98
CA MET A 322 23.77 60.26 -57.98
C MET A 322 24.71 61.47 -57.89
N LYS A 323 25.75 61.39 -57.06
CA LYS A 323 26.74 62.46 -56.90
C LYS A 323 27.53 62.68 -58.18
N VAL A 324 28.03 61.61 -58.81
CA VAL A 324 28.77 61.70 -60.09
C VAL A 324 27.89 62.28 -61.20
N LEU A 325 26.61 61.89 -61.28
CA LEU A 325 25.65 62.47 -62.23
C LEU A 325 25.34 63.95 -61.97
N ALA A 326 25.32 64.38 -60.71
CA ALA A 326 25.12 65.79 -60.36
C ALA A 326 26.34 66.63 -60.76
N GLU A 327 27.55 66.14 -60.51
CA GLU A 327 28.82 66.80 -60.85
C GLU A 327 29.07 66.87 -62.36
N ALA A 328 28.60 65.87 -63.12
CA ALA A 328 28.71 65.85 -64.58
C ALA A 328 27.88 66.93 -65.30
N GLY A 329 26.95 67.61 -64.62
CA GLY A 329 26.20 68.74 -65.16
C GLY A 329 25.20 68.40 -66.28
N ILE A 330 24.97 67.12 -66.58
CA ILE A 330 24.04 66.69 -67.64
C ILE A 330 22.62 66.57 -67.10
N ASN A 331 21.65 66.98 -67.92
CA ASN A 331 20.24 66.81 -67.63
C ASN A 331 19.77 65.38 -67.95
N VAL A 332 20.10 64.43 -67.08
CA VAL A 332 19.58 63.05 -67.10
C VAL A 332 18.49 62.86 -66.04
N ALA A 333 17.36 63.55 -66.22
CA ALA A 333 16.26 63.56 -65.26
C ALA A 333 15.77 62.15 -64.89
N ASP A 334 15.53 61.29 -65.89
CA ASP A 334 15.09 59.91 -65.70
C ASP A 334 16.04 59.08 -64.81
N ALA A 335 17.35 59.18 -65.03
CA ALA A 335 18.33 58.42 -64.24
C ALA A 335 18.41 58.94 -62.80
N LYS A 336 18.30 60.26 -62.60
CA LYS A 336 18.26 60.87 -61.26
C LYS A 336 17.01 60.46 -60.49
N GLU A 337 15.86 60.43 -61.15
CA GLU A 337 14.59 59.99 -60.55
C GLU A 337 14.63 58.50 -60.21
N ALA A 338 15.06 57.64 -61.13
CA ALA A 338 15.15 56.20 -60.88
C ALA A 338 16.16 55.84 -59.76
N LEU A 339 17.33 56.49 -59.71
CA LEU A 339 18.30 56.30 -58.61
C LEU A 339 17.73 56.77 -57.26
N LYS A 340 16.96 57.87 -57.26
CA LYS A 340 16.30 58.36 -56.05
C LYS A 340 15.24 57.38 -55.57
N ASP A 341 14.39 56.88 -56.47
CA ASP A 341 13.35 55.91 -56.14
C ASP A 341 13.97 54.61 -55.59
N ALA A 342 15.09 54.15 -56.17
CA ALA A 342 15.83 52.99 -55.68
C ALA A 342 16.34 53.23 -54.25
N ARG A 343 16.96 54.38 -54.00
CA ARG A 343 17.47 54.76 -52.68
C ARG A 343 16.36 54.88 -51.64
N ASP A 344 15.25 55.52 -51.98
CA ASP A 344 14.11 55.68 -51.07
C ASP A 344 13.49 54.31 -50.72
N THR A 345 13.46 53.39 -51.69
CA THR A 345 13.00 52.01 -51.49
C THR A 345 13.96 51.20 -50.61
N GLU A 346 15.28 51.36 -50.77
CA GLU A 346 16.29 50.71 -49.93
C GLU A 346 16.28 51.22 -48.50
N ALA A 347 16.10 52.52 -48.27
CA ALA A 347 15.95 53.07 -46.92
C ALA A 347 14.71 52.53 -46.20
N ALA A 348 13.60 52.32 -46.93
CA ALA A 348 12.42 51.67 -46.39
C ALA A 348 12.70 50.18 -46.06
N LEU A 349 13.48 49.49 -46.90
CA LEU A 349 13.89 48.11 -46.68
C LEU A 349 14.81 47.97 -45.46
N GLU A 350 15.79 48.86 -45.25
CA GLU A 350 16.64 48.89 -44.05
C GLU A 350 15.82 49.04 -42.76
N THR A 351 14.79 49.89 -42.79
CA THR A 351 13.86 50.04 -41.66
C THR A 351 13.15 48.72 -41.36
N LEU A 352 12.71 48.02 -42.41
CA LEU A 352 12.02 46.74 -42.29
C LEU A 352 12.95 45.60 -41.84
N VAL A 353 14.22 45.63 -42.22
CA VAL A 353 15.26 44.73 -41.69
C VAL A 353 15.36 44.86 -40.18
N LYS A 354 15.52 46.09 -39.66
CA LYS A 354 15.62 46.36 -38.22
C LYS A 354 14.37 45.90 -37.46
N GLU A 355 13.20 46.19 -38.00
CA GLU A 355 11.93 45.74 -37.47
C GLU A 355 11.80 44.20 -37.44
N THR A 356 12.33 43.52 -38.45
CA THR A 356 12.36 42.06 -38.53
C THR A 356 13.34 41.47 -37.51
N ASP A 357 14.53 42.07 -37.35
CA ASP A 357 15.53 41.69 -36.35
C ASP A 357 14.97 41.79 -34.92
N GLU A 358 14.32 42.91 -34.58
CA GLU A 358 13.65 43.09 -33.29
C GLU A 358 12.55 42.03 -33.03
N SER A 359 11.89 41.57 -34.09
CA SER A 359 10.82 40.56 -33.99
C SER A 359 11.41 39.16 -33.78
N LEU A 360 12.49 38.83 -34.49
CA LEU A 360 13.26 37.60 -34.27
C LEU A 360 13.78 37.53 -32.83
N GLU A 361 14.32 38.63 -32.31
CA GLU A 361 14.81 38.70 -30.92
C GLU A 361 13.69 38.43 -29.90
N LYS A 362 12.50 39.04 -30.09
CA LYS A 362 11.35 38.79 -29.21
C LYS A 362 10.91 37.33 -29.23
N VAL A 363 10.87 36.70 -30.40
CA VAL A 363 10.53 35.28 -30.56
C VAL A 363 11.55 34.40 -29.84
N GLN A 364 12.85 34.71 -29.98
CA GLN A 364 13.93 33.99 -29.30
C GLN A 364 13.85 34.13 -27.77
N GLN A 365 13.64 35.35 -27.25
CA GLN A 365 13.50 35.60 -25.81
C GLN A 365 12.28 34.89 -25.21
N GLY A 366 11.15 34.91 -25.93
CA GLY A 366 9.93 34.22 -25.52
C GLY A 366 10.10 32.70 -25.50
N LEU A 367 10.78 32.13 -26.50
CA LEU A 367 11.06 30.70 -26.57
C LEU A 367 11.98 30.24 -25.42
N SER A 368 13.04 31.00 -25.13
CA SER A 368 13.93 30.72 -24.00
C SER A 368 13.20 30.80 -22.65
N SER A 369 12.29 31.78 -22.51
CA SER A 369 11.45 31.94 -21.31
C SER A 369 10.47 30.77 -21.15
N ALA A 370 9.81 30.33 -22.23
CA ALA A 370 8.95 29.15 -22.24
C ALA A 370 9.72 27.86 -21.90
N LYS A 371 10.91 27.67 -22.48
CA LYS A 371 11.82 26.54 -22.16
C LYS A 371 12.18 26.47 -20.69
N ASN A 372 12.60 27.60 -20.12
CA ASN A 372 13.01 27.66 -18.72
C ASN A 372 11.84 27.41 -17.78
N ALA A 373 10.67 27.98 -18.08
CA ALA A 373 9.47 27.78 -17.30
C ALA A 373 8.97 26.32 -17.36
N ASP A 374 8.90 25.71 -18.55
CA ASP A 374 8.55 24.29 -18.73
C ASP A 374 9.48 23.38 -17.94
N LYS A 375 10.81 23.58 -18.09
CA LYS A 375 11.82 22.84 -17.34
C LYS A 375 11.60 22.93 -15.83
N ILE A 376 11.38 24.14 -15.30
CA ILE A 376 11.19 24.34 -13.85
C ILE A 376 9.91 23.65 -13.37
N ILE A 377 8.82 23.73 -14.14
CA ILE A 377 7.53 23.11 -13.78
C ILE A 377 7.69 21.58 -13.71
N GLU A 378 8.30 20.97 -14.72
CA GLU A 378 8.52 19.52 -14.75
C GLU A 378 9.44 19.06 -13.60
N GLN A 379 10.54 19.78 -13.40
CA GLN A 379 11.48 19.51 -12.32
C GLN A 379 10.80 19.58 -10.95
N LEU A 380 9.95 20.58 -10.73
CA LEU A 380 9.23 20.74 -9.48
C LEU A 380 8.14 19.69 -9.31
N LYS A 381 7.40 19.34 -10.37
CA LYS A 381 6.42 18.25 -10.34
C LYS A 381 7.08 16.93 -9.95
N MET A 382 8.20 16.56 -10.58
CA MET A 382 8.99 15.39 -10.21
C MET A 382 9.42 15.42 -8.74
N ALA A 383 9.87 16.56 -8.23
CA ALA A 383 10.27 16.69 -6.84
C ALA A 383 9.09 16.50 -5.88
N VAL A 384 7.93 17.07 -6.19
CA VAL A 384 6.73 16.94 -5.35
C VAL A 384 6.17 15.53 -5.38
N GLU A 385 6.12 14.88 -6.54
CA GLU A 385 5.74 13.46 -6.65
C GLU A 385 6.68 12.58 -5.81
N ALA A 386 7.98 12.78 -5.93
CA ALA A 386 8.97 12.04 -5.16
C ALA A 386 8.83 12.29 -3.64
N ILE A 387 8.59 13.54 -3.22
CA ILE A 387 8.38 13.87 -1.80
C ILE A 387 7.09 13.24 -1.29
N ALA A 388 5.99 13.34 -2.03
CA ALA A 388 4.70 12.76 -1.64
C ALA A 388 4.82 11.25 -1.47
N GLU A 389 5.43 10.55 -2.43
CA GLU A 389 5.64 9.10 -2.32
C GLU A 389 6.57 8.75 -1.17
N LYS A 390 7.68 9.49 -0.95
CA LYS A 390 8.58 9.28 0.20
C LYS A 390 7.86 9.47 1.54
N MET A 391 6.97 10.46 1.65
CA MET A 391 6.16 10.70 2.85
C MET A 391 5.21 9.53 3.10
N TYR A 392 4.52 9.06 2.07
CA TYR A 392 3.65 7.89 2.20
C TYR A 392 4.43 6.64 2.59
N LEU A 393 5.57 6.36 1.94
CA LEU A 393 6.43 5.23 2.28
C LEU A 393 7.01 5.31 3.69
N LEU A 394 7.28 6.53 4.18
CA LEU A 394 7.69 6.72 5.58
C LEU A 394 6.55 6.34 6.53
N PHE A 395 5.32 6.77 6.24
CA PHE A 395 4.16 6.39 7.03
C PHE A 395 3.90 4.88 6.96
N ASP A 396 3.91 4.28 5.76
CA ASP A 396 3.74 2.84 5.58
C ASP A 396 4.77 2.07 6.41
N ARG A 397 6.06 2.45 6.32
CA ARG A 397 7.14 1.81 7.07
C ARG A 397 7.04 2.00 8.60
N GLN A 398 6.68 3.19 9.07
CA GLN A 398 6.75 3.53 10.51
C GLN A 398 5.45 3.24 11.25
N ALA A 399 4.31 3.24 10.56
CA ALA A 399 2.99 3.08 11.16
C ALA A 399 2.26 1.83 10.66
N LEU A 400 2.19 1.60 9.35
CA LEU A 400 1.39 0.49 8.81
C LEU A 400 2.10 -0.86 8.90
N GLN A 401 3.41 -0.90 8.67
CA GLN A 401 4.20 -2.13 8.71
C GLN A 401 4.17 -2.78 10.10
N PRO A 402 4.36 -2.05 11.23
CA PRO A 402 4.17 -2.63 12.55
C PRO A 402 2.75 -3.16 12.81
N VAL A 403 1.72 -2.53 12.22
CA VAL A 403 0.33 -2.98 12.32
C VAL A 403 0.14 -4.29 11.55
N ARG A 404 0.74 -4.43 10.37
CA ARG A 404 0.78 -5.70 9.61
C ARG A 404 1.54 -6.80 10.35
N GLU A 405 2.65 -6.46 11.01
CA GLU A 405 3.47 -7.40 11.76
C GLU A 405 2.76 -8.02 12.99
N ILE A 406 1.76 -7.33 13.55
CA ILE A 406 0.90 -7.88 14.60
C ILE A 406 -0.36 -8.58 14.05
N GLY A 407 -0.40 -8.85 12.75
CA GLY A 407 -1.48 -9.59 12.07
C GLY A 407 -2.69 -8.75 11.66
N ILE A 408 -2.61 -7.42 11.71
CA ILE A 408 -3.69 -6.53 11.24
C ILE A 408 -3.32 -6.03 9.84
N HIS A 409 -4.03 -6.54 8.82
CA HIS A 409 -3.81 -6.18 7.41
C HIS A 409 -5.10 -5.71 6.73
N GLU A 410 -4.98 -5.17 5.51
CA GLU A 410 -6.06 -4.52 4.76
C GLU A 410 -7.26 -5.45 4.48
N GLY A 411 -7.00 -6.76 4.41
CA GLY A 411 -8.01 -7.80 4.14
C GLY A 411 -8.55 -8.52 5.38
N LEU A 412 -8.16 -8.11 6.59
CA LEU A 412 -8.54 -8.80 7.82
C LEU A 412 -10.05 -8.76 8.05
N ASN A 413 -10.73 -9.91 8.05
CA ASN A 413 -12.14 -9.98 8.37
C ASN A 413 -12.35 -10.24 9.87
N LEU A 414 -12.66 -9.20 10.65
CA LEU A 414 -12.86 -9.33 12.11
C LEU A 414 -13.99 -10.30 12.49
N ASP A 415 -14.95 -10.58 11.61
CA ASP A 415 -16.03 -11.53 11.90
C ASP A 415 -15.60 -13.00 11.87
N GLU A 416 -14.44 -13.30 11.27
CA GLU A 416 -13.84 -14.65 11.31
C GLU A 416 -13.12 -14.92 12.63
N TYR A 417 -12.63 -13.87 13.32
CA TYR A 417 -11.88 -13.98 14.57
C TYR A 417 -12.75 -13.89 15.82
N PHE A 418 -13.90 -13.24 15.73
CA PHE A 418 -14.80 -13.02 16.85
C PHE A 418 -16.16 -13.67 16.59
N HIS A 419 -16.50 -14.67 17.41
CA HIS A 419 -17.80 -15.35 17.35
C HIS A 419 -18.96 -14.36 17.42
N LYS A 420 -19.96 -14.53 16.54
CA LYS A 420 -21.19 -13.71 16.53
C LYS A 420 -22.02 -13.86 17.80
N ASP A 421 -21.94 -15.01 18.47
CA ASP A 421 -22.62 -15.28 19.73
C ASP A 421 -21.65 -15.91 20.74
N VAL A 422 -21.31 -15.18 21.80
CA VAL A 422 -20.47 -15.67 22.89
C VAL A 422 -21.08 -16.88 23.60
N ASN A 423 -22.41 -17.03 23.60
CA ASN A 423 -23.06 -18.20 24.20
C ASN A 423 -22.78 -19.50 23.45
N SER A 424 -22.44 -19.42 22.16
CA SER A 424 -22.09 -20.58 21.35
C SER A 424 -20.70 -21.14 21.70
N LEU A 425 -19.87 -20.40 22.45
CA LEU A 425 -18.55 -20.85 22.85
C LEU A 425 -18.63 -22.02 23.85
N ARG A 426 -17.82 -23.06 23.61
CA ARG A 426 -17.64 -24.17 24.56
C ARG A 426 -17.26 -23.67 25.96
N SER A 427 -16.37 -22.68 26.04
CA SER A 427 -15.94 -22.06 27.30
C SER A 427 -17.09 -21.35 28.03
N ALA A 428 -18.05 -20.77 27.30
CA ALA A 428 -19.26 -20.22 27.91
C ALA A 428 -20.13 -21.34 28.51
N GLY A 429 -20.17 -22.53 27.89
CA GLY A 429 -20.81 -23.72 28.46
C GLY A 429 -20.14 -24.15 29.77
N VAL A 430 -18.82 -24.38 29.74
CA VAL A 430 -18.02 -24.78 30.91
C VAL A 430 -18.16 -23.79 32.07
N MET A 431 -18.11 -22.48 31.78
CA MET A 431 -18.32 -21.45 32.79
C MET A 431 -19.72 -21.53 33.40
N ARG A 432 -20.77 -21.70 32.59
CA ARG A 432 -22.15 -21.84 33.07
C ARG A 432 -22.32 -23.08 33.95
N ASP A 433 -21.66 -24.18 33.61
CA ASP A 433 -21.68 -25.41 34.39
C ASP A 433 -20.94 -25.22 35.72
N ALA A 434 -19.77 -24.59 35.71
CA ALA A 434 -19.01 -24.27 36.92
C ALA A 434 -19.78 -23.35 37.89
N VAL A 435 -20.45 -22.31 37.38
CA VAL A 435 -21.33 -21.45 38.19
C VAL A 435 -22.50 -22.24 38.77
N GLY A 436 -23.08 -23.16 38.00
CA GLY A 436 -24.15 -24.04 38.47
C GLY A 436 -23.69 -25.02 39.55
N ALA A 437 -22.52 -25.64 39.37
CA ALA A 437 -21.91 -26.54 40.35
C ALA A 437 -21.58 -25.82 41.66
N LEU A 438 -21.02 -24.59 41.58
CA LEU A 438 -20.72 -23.78 42.75
C LEU A 438 -21.99 -23.41 43.55
N ASP A 439 -23.05 -23.00 42.86
CA ASP A 439 -24.35 -22.73 43.50
C ASP A 439 -24.95 -23.98 44.15
N GLY A 440 -24.89 -25.13 43.46
CA GLY A 440 -25.33 -26.42 43.98
C GLY A 440 -24.57 -26.81 45.26
N PHE A 441 -23.24 -26.69 45.24
CA PHE A 441 -22.38 -26.91 46.40
C PHE A 441 -22.74 -25.96 47.56
N CYS A 442 -22.95 -24.68 47.26
CA CYS A 442 -23.32 -23.67 48.24
C CYS A 442 -24.70 -23.88 48.88
N LYS A 443 -25.67 -24.40 48.12
CA LYS A 443 -27.02 -24.70 48.62
C LYS A 443 -27.10 -26.04 49.36
N GLY A 444 -26.21 -26.98 49.02
CA GLY A 444 -26.13 -28.32 49.60
C GLY A 444 -25.03 -28.45 50.65
N GLU A 445 -23.93 -29.10 50.25
CA GLU A 445 -22.83 -29.54 51.13
C GLU A 445 -22.24 -28.40 51.97
N ALA A 446 -21.91 -27.27 51.35
CA ALA A 446 -21.26 -26.16 52.05
C ALA A 446 -22.16 -25.56 53.13
N LYS A 447 -23.46 -25.41 52.85
CA LYS A 447 -24.42 -24.86 53.81
C LYS A 447 -24.52 -25.74 55.06
N ALA A 448 -24.61 -27.06 54.88
CA ALA A 448 -24.65 -27.99 56.00
C ALA A 448 -23.38 -27.89 56.86
N SER A 449 -22.21 -27.79 56.23
CA SER A 449 -20.94 -27.60 56.94
C SER A 449 -20.84 -26.23 57.62
N PHE A 450 -21.30 -25.16 56.97
CA PHE A 450 -21.26 -23.79 57.50
C PHE A 450 -22.21 -23.61 58.69
N ASP A 451 -23.42 -24.17 58.61
CA ASP A 451 -24.37 -24.14 59.73
C ASP A 451 -23.84 -24.89 60.95
N ALA A 452 -23.07 -25.98 60.76
CA ALA A 452 -22.44 -26.73 61.85
C ALA A 452 -21.37 -25.94 62.62
N VAL A 453 -20.67 -25.01 61.97
CA VAL A 453 -19.60 -24.18 62.59
C VAL A 453 -20.03 -22.74 62.88
N LYS A 454 -21.27 -22.37 62.58
CA LYS A 454 -21.80 -21.02 62.65
C LYS A 454 -21.70 -20.37 64.04
N GLY A 455 -21.74 -21.19 65.10
CA GLY A 455 -21.57 -20.73 66.48
C GLY A 455 -20.15 -20.26 66.81
N MET A 456 -19.15 -20.62 65.99
CA MET A 456 -17.76 -20.20 66.15
C MET A 456 -17.39 -19.12 65.12
N ILE A 457 -17.69 -19.35 63.84
CA ILE A 457 -17.40 -18.43 62.73
C ILE A 457 -18.51 -18.57 61.68
N ASP A 458 -19.11 -17.46 61.27
CA ASP A 458 -20.12 -17.47 60.20
C ASP A 458 -19.47 -17.43 58.82
N LEU A 459 -19.42 -18.59 58.16
CA LEU A 459 -18.92 -18.75 56.80
C LEU A 459 -20.00 -18.58 55.72
N SER A 460 -21.27 -18.39 56.11
CA SER A 460 -22.40 -18.18 55.19
C SER A 460 -22.16 -17.08 54.14
N PRO A 461 -21.44 -15.97 54.44
CA PRO A 461 -21.11 -14.96 53.44
C PRO A 461 -20.33 -15.48 52.22
N LEU A 462 -19.55 -16.56 52.35
CA LEU A 462 -18.78 -17.14 51.24
C LEU A 462 -19.70 -17.71 50.14
N CYS A 463 -20.95 -18.03 50.47
CA CYS A 463 -21.97 -18.49 49.52
C CYS A 463 -22.94 -17.39 49.07
N GLN A 464 -22.68 -16.11 49.39
CA GLN A 464 -23.44 -14.97 48.86
C GLN A 464 -22.92 -14.52 47.50
N ILE A 465 -22.78 -15.46 46.56
CA ILE A 465 -22.18 -15.21 45.24
C ILE A 465 -23.16 -14.58 44.22
N GLY A 466 -24.44 -14.44 44.57
CA GLY A 466 -25.51 -13.91 43.71
C GLY A 466 -26.32 -15.02 43.03
N GLU A 467 -27.35 -14.64 42.27
CA GLU A 467 -28.18 -15.60 41.54
C GLU A 467 -27.43 -16.16 40.32
N PRO A 468 -27.35 -17.49 40.13
CA PRO A 468 -26.60 -18.09 39.01
C PRO A 468 -27.00 -17.57 37.64
N ALA A 469 -28.30 -17.30 37.42
CA ALA A 469 -28.78 -16.76 36.16
C ALA A 469 -28.24 -15.35 35.88
N GLU A 470 -28.12 -14.50 36.91
CA GLU A 470 -27.57 -13.16 36.81
C GLU A 470 -26.06 -13.21 36.56
N ILE A 471 -25.33 -14.10 37.24
CA ILE A 471 -23.89 -14.30 37.03
C ILE A 471 -23.62 -14.75 35.59
N LYS A 472 -24.33 -15.79 35.12
CA LYS A 472 -24.17 -16.33 33.77
C LYS A 472 -24.42 -15.27 32.70
N THR A 473 -25.53 -14.53 32.82
CA THR A 473 -25.88 -13.46 31.89
C THR A 473 -24.91 -12.28 31.98
N GLY A 474 -24.48 -11.92 33.20
CA GLY A 474 -23.56 -10.83 33.46
C GLY A 474 -22.17 -11.06 32.84
N VAL A 475 -21.64 -12.27 32.96
CA VAL A 475 -20.35 -12.64 32.35
C VAL A 475 -20.42 -12.59 30.84
N VAL A 476 -21.45 -13.21 30.21
CA VAL A 476 -21.63 -13.18 28.76
C VAL A 476 -21.73 -11.73 28.26
N LYS A 477 -22.57 -10.91 28.90
CA LYS A 477 -22.73 -9.49 28.55
C LYS A 477 -21.42 -8.71 28.68
N ALA A 478 -20.59 -8.99 29.70
CA ALA A 478 -19.30 -8.35 29.87
C ALA A 478 -18.30 -8.74 28.77
N VAL A 479 -18.30 -10.02 28.35
CA VAL A 479 -17.49 -10.50 27.24
C VAL A 479 -17.95 -9.89 25.91
N ASP A 480 -19.26 -9.88 25.63
CA ASP A 480 -19.83 -9.25 24.43
C ASP A 480 -19.44 -7.77 24.34
N ALA A 481 -19.58 -7.02 25.44
CA ALA A 481 -19.19 -5.62 25.51
C ALA A 481 -17.69 -5.43 25.23
N ARG A 482 -16.84 -6.33 25.74
CA ARG A 482 -15.40 -6.31 25.47
C ARG A 482 -15.10 -6.62 24.01
N VAL A 483 -15.75 -7.63 23.41
CA VAL A 483 -15.62 -7.97 21.99
C VAL A 483 -16.00 -6.78 21.12
N ALA A 484 -17.13 -6.13 21.40
CA ALA A 484 -17.56 -4.93 20.67
C ALA A 484 -16.52 -3.80 20.74
N THR A 485 -15.96 -3.52 21.92
CA THR A 485 -14.92 -2.48 22.09
C THR A 485 -13.64 -2.83 21.32
N VAL A 486 -13.23 -4.11 21.34
CA VAL A 486 -12.04 -4.56 20.61
C VAL A 486 -12.27 -4.49 19.10
N LYS A 487 -13.43 -4.96 18.60
CA LYS A 487 -13.81 -4.82 17.19
C LYS A 487 -13.81 -3.36 16.74
N GLU A 488 -14.38 -2.44 17.52
CA GLU A 488 -14.39 -1.02 17.20
C GLU A 488 -12.96 -0.46 17.11
N THR A 489 -12.10 -0.82 18.08
CA THR A 489 -10.70 -0.39 18.12
C THR A 489 -9.92 -0.91 16.90
N LEU A 490 -10.06 -2.21 16.59
CA LEU A 490 -9.42 -2.83 15.43
C LEU A 490 -9.93 -2.23 14.12
N THR A 491 -11.25 -2.01 13.98
CA THR A 491 -11.84 -1.34 12.82
C THR A 491 -11.26 0.06 12.65
N ARG A 492 -11.08 0.81 13.75
CA ARG A 492 -10.44 2.13 13.71
C ARG A 492 -8.99 2.05 13.25
N VAL A 493 -8.22 1.08 13.73
CA VAL A 493 -6.83 0.86 13.27
C VAL A 493 -6.80 0.47 11.79
N MET A 494 -7.60 -0.50 11.38
CA MET A 494 -7.72 -0.94 9.98
C MET A 494 -8.10 0.20 9.04
N SER A 495 -8.96 1.13 9.47
CA SER A 495 -9.30 2.31 8.67
C SER A 495 -8.11 3.23 8.38
N TRP A 496 -6.96 3.09 9.06
CA TRP A 496 -5.72 3.81 8.72
C TRP A 496 -4.88 3.10 7.66
N MET A 497 -5.20 1.84 7.35
CA MET A 497 -4.55 1.08 6.30
C MET A 497 -5.10 1.42 4.91
N ASP A 498 -6.28 2.07 4.85
CA ASP A 498 -6.77 2.69 3.63
C ASP A 498 -5.85 3.86 3.22
N PRO A 499 -5.15 3.78 2.07
CA PRO A 499 -4.27 4.85 1.61
C PRO A 499 -5.01 6.17 1.36
N TYR A 500 -6.33 6.15 1.21
CA TYR A 500 -7.16 7.33 0.96
C TYR A 500 -8.04 7.69 2.16
N LYS A 501 -7.64 7.30 3.38
CA LYS A 501 -8.37 7.62 4.61
C LYS A 501 -8.80 9.09 4.64
N GLY A 502 -10.08 9.32 4.98
CA GLY A 502 -10.70 10.65 5.06
C GLY A 502 -11.12 11.22 3.70
N GLN A 503 -10.90 10.49 2.60
CA GLN A 503 -11.27 10.88 1.24
C GLN A 503 -12.26 9.87 0.64
N HIS A 504 -13.38 9.64 1.33
CA HIS A 504 -14.34 8.58 1.02
C HIS A 504 -14.99 8.67 -0.38
N THR A 505 -14.87 9.81 -1.06
CA THR A 505 -15.39 10.01 -2.41
C THR A 505 -14.37 9.70 -3.51
N VAL A 506 -13.09 9.51 -3.17
CA VAL A 506 -12.02 9.33 -4.16
C VAL A 506 -12.03 7.90 -4.70
N THR A 507 -12.33 7.75 -5.99
CA THR A 507 -12.26 6.48 -6.71
C THR A 507 -10.97 6.35 -7.54
N PRO A 508 -10.59 5.14 -8.00
CA PRO A 508 -9.48 4.97 -8.94
C PRO A 508 -9.60 5.82 -10.20
N GLU A 509 -10.81 6.02 -10.71
CA GLU A 509 -11.09 6.86 -11.89
C GLU A 509 -10.84 8.32 -11.58
N MET A 510 -11.26 8.80 -10.41
CA MET A 510 -10.98 10.16 -9.96
C MET A 510 -9.49 10.39 -9.73
N LEU A 511 -8.74 9.41 -9.24
CA LEU A 511 -7.29 9.52 -9.11
C LEU A 511 -6.61 9.68 -10.47
N LYS A 512 -7.05 8.90 -11.48
CA LYS A 512 -6.56 9.07 -12.86
C LYS A 512 -6.92 10.44 -13.40
N ASP A 513 -8.12 10.92 -13.12
CA ASP A 513 -8.57 12.25 -13.51
C ASP A 513 -7.75 13.36 -12.83
N PHE A 514 -7.50 13.28 -11.52
CA PHE A 514 -6.64 14.23 -10.80
C PHE A 514 -5.23 14.27 -11.37
N GLN A 515 -4.65 13.11 -11.70
CA GLN A 515 -3.33 13.04 -12.35
C GLN A 515 -3.33 13.69 -13.74
N LYS A 516 -4.40 13.48 -14.53
CA LYS A 516 -4.59 14.18 -15.82
C LYS A 516 -4.75 15.70 -15.64
N LYS A 517 -5.28 16.12 -14.49
CA LYS A 517 -5.41 17.54 -14.09
C LYS A 517 -4.11 18.13 -13.55
N GLY A 518 -2.99 17.41 -13.65
CA GLY A 518 -1.68 17.89 -13.23
C GLY A 518 -1.33 17.62 -11.77
N GLU A 519 -2.23 17.00 -11.00
CA GLU A 519 -1.97 16.69 -9.60
C GLU A 519 -0.85 15.63 -9.46
N PRO A 520 0.19 15.89 -8.64
CA PRO A 520 1.26 14.94 -8.38
C PRO A 520 0.76 13.57 -7.91
N ILE A 521 1.34 12.51 -8.46
CA ILE A 521 1.06 11.14 -8.02
C ILE A 521 1.47 10.93 -6.58
N GLY A 522 0.72 10.07 -5.90
CA GLY A 522 0.95 9.79 -4.47
C GLY A 522 0.46 10.91 -3.56
N LEU A 523 0.17 12.12 -4.07
CA LEU A 523 -0.29 13.24 -3.26
C LEU A 523 -1.51 12.86 -2.43
N ARG A 524 -2.54 12.25 -3.06
CA ARG A 524 -3.76 11.79 -2.35
C ARG A 524 -3.48 10.78 -1.25
N LYS A 525 -2.44 9.96 -1.37
CA LYS A 525 -2.05 9.01 -0.31
C LYS A 525 -1.46 9.71 0.91
N THR A 526 -0.91 10.92 0.72
CA THR A 526 -0.37 11.73 1.82
C THR A 526 -1.42 12.58 2.52
N VAL A 527 -2.51 12.95 1.83
CA VAL A 527 -3.57 13.80 2.37
C VAL A 527 -4.12 13.20 3.67
N GLY A 528 -4.58 11.95 3.64
CA GLY A 528 -5.24 11.33 4.80
C GLY A 528 -4.37 11.18 6.05
N VAL A 529 -3.05 11.22 5.88
CA VAL A 529 -2.06 11.03 6.96
C VAL A 529 -1.51 12.36 7.45
N TYR A 530 -1.30 13.31 6.54
CA TYR A 530 -0.54 14.53 6.79
C TYR A 530 -1.38 15.81 6.62
N ASP A 531 -2.69 15.74 6.39
CA ASP A 531 -3.57 16.90 6.20
C ASP A 531 -3.45 17.97 7.31
N HIS A 532 -3.26 17.54 8.56
CA HIS A 532 -3.08 18.41 9.71
C HIS A 532 -1.67 18.99 9.83
N SER A 533 -0.70 18.51 9.04
CA SER A 533 0.67 19.01 9.09
C SER A 533 0.76 20.42 8.48
N GLY A 534 1.65 21.23 9.04
CA GLY A 534 1.94 22.57 8.49
C GLY A 534 2.49 22.50 7.06
N PHE A 535 3.26 21.46 6.73
CA PHE A 535 3.80 21.26 5.39
C PHE A 535 2.69 20.95 4.38
N PHE A 536 1.76 20.06 4.72
CA PHE A 536 0.64 19.78 3.82
C PHE A 536 -0.26 21.00 3.64
N SER A 537 -0.76 21.55 4.75
CA SER A 537 -1.76 22.64 4.74
C SER A 537 -1.27 23.93 4.08
N LYS A 538 0.04 24.21 4.12
CA LYS A 538 0.63 25.42 3.53
C LYS A 538 1.30 25.22 2.17
N TYR A 539 1.62 23.99 1.78
CA TYR A 539 2.38 23.71 0.56
C TYR A 539 1.75 22.60 -0.29
N LEU A 540 1.67 21.36 0.19
CA LEU A 540 1.18 20.25 -0.65
C LEU A 540 -0.29 20.41 -1.06
N LYS A 541 -1.12 21.07 -0.26
CA LYS A 541 -2.51 21.37 -0.61
C LYS A 541 -2.60 22.20 -1.90
N GLU A 542 -1.64 23.09 -2.14
CA GLU A 542 -1.60 23.95 -3.32
C GLU A 542 -1.32 23.18 -4.62
N TRP A 543 -0.90 21.92 -4.51
CA TRP A 543 -0.70 21.02 -5.65
C TRP A 543 -1.92 20.18 -6.02
N THR A 544 -2.98 20.23 -5.21
CA THR A 544 -4.23 19.56 -5.54
C THR A 544 -4.91 20.26 -6.72
N VAL A 545 -5.85 19.58 -7.39
CA VAL A 545 -6.63 20.11 -8.54
C VAL A 545 -7.19 21.54 -8.35
N HIS A 546 -7.47 21.96 -7.10
CA HIS A 546 -8.01 23.29 -6.78
C HIS A 546 -7.00 24.22 -6.10
N GLY A 547 -5.73 23.90 -6.13
CA GLY A 547 -4.66 24.64 -5.46
C GLY A 547 -4.01 25.72 -6.33
N ASP A 548 -3.37 26.68 -5.68
CA ASP A 548 -2.74 27.83 -6.34
C ASP A 548 -1.59 27.44 -7.29
N PHE A 549 -0.96 26.29 -7.07
CA PHE A 549 0.20 25.88 -7.87
C PHE A 549 -0.21 25.55 -9.31
N LEU A 550 -1.31 24.82 -9.49
CA LEU A 550 -1.86 24.52 -10.81
C LEU A 550 -2.34 25.79 -11.51
N ALA A 551 -2.94 26.73 -10.77
CA ALA A 551 -3.31 28.05 -11.30
C ALA A 551 -2.09 28.87 -11.75
N ARG A 552 -0.93 28.72 -11.09
CA ARG A 552 0.33 29.35 -11.52
C ARG A 552 0.92 28.68 -12.75
N ILE A 553 0.82 27.35 -12.86
CA ILE A 553 1.19 26.61 -14.08
C ILE A 553 0.35 27.11 -15.26
N ALA A 554 -0.92 27.48 -15.05
CA ALA A 554 -1.76 28.08 -16.09
C ALA A 554 -1.18 29.38 -16.69
N ARG A 555 -0.32 30.11 -15.96
CA ARG A 555 0.37 31.29 -16.51
C ARG A 555 1.41 30.93 -17.57
N LEU A 556 1.91 29.70 -17.60
CA LEU A 556 2.75 29.21 -18.69
C LEU A 556 1.98 29.27 -20.02
N LYS A 557 0.67 29.03 -20.00
CA LYS A 557 -0.19 29.16 -21.17
C LYS A 557 -0.11 30.56 -21.77
N ALA A 558 -0.20 31.59 -20.93
CA ALA A 558 -0.14 32.98 -21.39
C ALA A 558 1.21 33.27 -22.08
N VAL A 559 2.32 32.73 -21.57
CA VAL A 559 3.64 32.84 -22.22
C VAL A 559 3.65 32.10 -23.56
N ILE A 560 3.07 30.89 -23.63
CA ILE A 560 2.96 30.11 -24.88
C ILE A 560 2.05 30.79 -25.92
N ASP A 561 0.97 31.44 -25.48
CA ASP A 561 0.03 32.17 -26.33
C ASP A 561 0.65 33.48 -26.83
N GLU A 562 1.36 34.22 -25.97
CA GLU A 562 2.15 35.40 -26.37
C GLU A 562 3.23 35.02 -27.38
N LEU A 563 3.87 33.88 -27.15
CA LEU A 563 4.85 33.30 -28.06
C LEU A 563 4.23 32.98 -29.44
N ALA A 564 3.01 32.44 -29.47
CA ALA A 564 2.25 32.20 -30.70
C ALA A 564 1.98 33.48 -31.48
N MET A 565 1.54 34.53 -30.78
CA MET A 565 1.27 35.84 -31.37
C MET A 565 2.55 36.45 -31.97
N ASN A 566 3.67 36.36 -31.26
CA ASN A 566 4.95 36.88 -31.75
C ASN A 566 5.41 36.18 -33.03
N VAL A 567 5.14 34.89 -33.18
CA VAL A 567 5.47 34.12 -34.38
C VAL A 567 4.58 34.46 -35.55
N SER A 568 3.28 34.65 -35.30
CA SER A 568 2.36 35.15 -36.31
C SER A 568 2.81 36.52 -36.82
N ASN A 569 3.12 37.43 -35.89
CA ASN A 569 3.62 38.77 -36.23
C ASN A 569 4.93 38.72 -37.02
N LEU A 570 5.84 37.81 -36.65
CA LEU A 570 7.08 37.59 -37.38
C LEU A 570 6.80 37.11 -38.82
N LYS A 571 5.92 36.14 -39.01
CA LYS A 571 5.53 35.67 -40.36
C LYS A 571 4.97 36.79 -41.23
N ASP A 572 4.08 37.61 -40.69
CA ASP A 572 3.50 38.74 -41.42
C ASP A 572 4.55 39.77 -41.80
N ARG A 573 5.48 40.09 -40.88
CA ARG A 573 6.63 40.97 -41.15
C ARG A 573 7.54 40.41 -42.23
N LEU A 574 7.80 39.11 -42.21
CA LEU A 574 8.64 38.44 -43.21
C LEU A 574 8.00 38.44 -44.59
N ALA A 575 6.69 38.23 -44.68
CA ALA A 575 5.96 38.36 -45.93
C ALA A 575 6.05 39.79 -46.48
N HIS A 576 5.94 40.79 -45.60
CA HIS A 576 6.11 42.19 -45.99
C HIS A 576 7.55 42.51 -46.42
N PHE A 577 8.54 42.01 -45.69
CA PHE A 577 9.97 42.12 -46.00
C PHE A 577 10.28 41.56 -47.38
N LYS A 578 9.84 40.33 -47.66
CA LYS A 578 9.99 39.69 -48.96
C LYS A 578 9.37 40.49 -50.09
N ALA A 579 8.15 41.01 -49.90
CA ALA A 579 7.48 41.84 -50.90
C ALA A 579 8.28 43.12 -51.18
N LYS A 580 8.77 43.78 -50.13
CA LYS A 580 9.56 45.02 -50.29
C LYS A 580 10.93 44.79 -50.89
N LEU A 581 11.55 43.66 -50.60
CA LEU A 581 12.82 43.26 -51.17
C LEU A 581 12.71 43.02 -52.68
N VAL A 582 11.69 42.31 -53.14
CA VAL A 582 11.40 42.13 -54.57
C VAL A 582 11.12 43.47 -55.26
N GLU A 583 10.43 44.38 -54.59
CA GLU A 583 10.22 45.74 -55.10
C GLU A 583 11.53 46.51 -55.21
N ALA A 584 12.37 46.49 -54.17
CA ALA A 584 13.69 47.11 -54.17
C ALA A 584 14.55 46.60 -55.32
N MET A 585 14.55 45.29 -55.58
CA MET A 585 15.27 44.69 -56.70
C MET A 585 14.79 45.19 -58.06
N LYS A 586 13.48 45.31 -58.27
CA LYS A 586 12.90 45.83 -59.53
C LYS A 586 13.23 47.31 -59.74
N VAL A 587 13.07 48.12 -58.69
CA VAL A 587 13.38 49.55 -58.76
C VAL A 587 14.88 49.74 -59.00
N ARG A 588 15.72 48.88 -58.41
CA ARG A 588 17.17 48.88 -58.64
C ARG A 588 17.53 48.51 -60.08
N GLU A 589 16.94 47.47 -60.64
CA GLU A 589 17.12 47.07 -62.05
C GLU A 589 16.76 48.24 -62.99
N ALA A 590 15.61 48.86 -62.77
CA ALA A 590 15.20 50.05 -63.53
C ALA A 590 16.18 51.22 -63.38
N ALA A 591 16.70 51.46 -62.17
CA ALA A 591 17.71 52.48 -61.92
C ALA A 591 19.02 52.20 -62.64
N ARG A 592 19.46 50.93 -62.69
CA ARG A 592 20.64 50.49 -63.45
C ARG A 592 20.46 50.69 -64.94
N ASP A 593 19.32 50.28 -65.50
CA ASP A 593 19.02 50.47 -66.92
C ASP A 593 19.03 51.95 -67.31
N LYS A 594 18.42 52.80 -66.49
CA LYS A 594 18.41 54.25 -66.71
C LYS A 594 19.80 54.88 -66.53
N LEU A 595 20.60 54.38 -65.58
CA LEU A 595 21.99 54.80 -65.40
C LEU A 595 22.86 54.40 -66.59
N GLU A 596 22.70 53.18 -67.11
CA GLU A 596 23.42 52.70 -68.30
C GLU A 596 23.04 53.51 -69.55
N GLN A 597 21.76 53.82 -69.74
CA GLN A 597 21.30 54.73 -70.78
C GLN A 597 21.93 56.12 -70.65
N ALA A 598 22.00 56.66 -69.43
CA ALA A 598 22.65 57.93 -69.15
C ALA A 598 24.15 57.90 -69.48
N VAL A 599 24.85 56.83 -69.08
CA VAL A 599 26.29 56.62 -69.37
C VAL A 599 26.58 56.55 -70.87
N ASN A 600 25.65 56.01 -71.65
CA ASN A 600 25.78 55.88 -73.10
C ASN A 600 25.30 57.11 -73.88
N ALA A 601 24.68 58.10 -73.23
CA ALA A 601 24.24 59.34 -73.86
C ALA A 601 25.42 60.25 -74.23
N GLN A 602 25.30 60.98 -75.35
CA GLN A 602 26.33 61.95 -75.77
C GLN A 602 26.40 63.13 -74.79
N GLY A 603 27.62 63.54 -74.43
CA GLY A 603 27.86 64.73 -73.60
C GLY A 603 28.56 64.49 -72.27
N LEU A 604 28.76 63.24 -71.84
CA LEU A 604 29.58 62.90 -70.66
C LEU A 604 31.07 63.09 -70.92
N ALA A 605 31.76 63.69 -69.96
CA ALA A 605 33.22 63.64 -69.91
C ALA A 605 33.68 62.20 -69.68
N GLU A 606 34.79 61.79 -70.32
CA GLU A 606 35.30 60.42 -70.27
C GLU A 606 35.56 59.95 -68.82
N SER A 607 36.07 60.83 -67.96
CA SER A 607 36.30 60.53 -66.55
C SER A 607 35.02 60.21 -65.78
N SER A 608 33.91 60.91 -66.07
CA SER A 608 32.60 60.64 -65.47
C SER A 608 32.00 59.35 -66.01
N LYS A 609 32.23 59.05 -67.29
CA LYS A 609 31.79 57.80 -67.92
C LYS A 609 32.47 56.58 -67.29
N GLU A 610 33.79 56.61 -67.12
CA GLU A 610 34.54 55.53 -66.45
C GLU A 610 34.10 55.33 -64.99
N ALA A 611 33.88 56.42 -64.25
CA ALA A 611 33.41 56.36 -62.87
C ALA A 611 32.01 55.71 -62.79
N LEU A 612 31.07 56.10 -63.64
CA LEU A 612 29.72 55.53 -63.66
C LEU A 612 29.71 54.08 -64.16
N GLN A 613 30.55 53.70 -65.12
CA GLN A 613 30.71 52.30 -65.56
C GLN A 613 31.27 51.42 -64.45
N THR A 614 32.17 51.95 -63.62
CA THR A 614 32.67 51.24 -62.43
C THR A 614 31.54 51.03 -61.43
N LYS A 615 30.74 52.06 -61.15
CA LYS A 615 29.55 51.95 -60.29
C LYS A 615 28.50 50.98 -60.83
N LEU A 616 28.24 50.97 -62.14
CA LEU A 616 27.35 49.98 -62.75
C LEU A 616 27.82 48.54 -62.55
N ARG A 617 29.14 48.28 -62.63
CA ARG A 617 29.71 46.95 -62.32
C ARG A 617 29.56 46.60 -60.85
N GLU A 618 29.93 47.50 -59.94
CA GLU A 618 29.79 47.31 -58.49
C GLU A 618 28.34 46.97 -58.14
N MET A 619 27.40 47.78 -58.64
CA MET A 619 25.97 47.52 -58.47
C MET A 619 25.60 46.15 -59.03
N ASN A 620 25.98 45.80 -60.27
CA ASN A 620 25.65 44.49 -60.85
C ASN A 620 26.15 43.30 -60.02
N GLU A 621 27.40 43.35 -59.54
CA GLU A 621 27.97 42.32 -58.67
C GLU A 621 27.23 42.23 -57.32
N GLN A 622 26.95 43.37 -56.69
CA GLN A 622 26.17 43.43 -55.44
C GLN A 622 24.74 42.92 -55.62
N GLY A 623 24.10 43.17 -56.78
CA GLY A 623 22.75 42.69 -57.07
C GLY A 623 22.67 41.16 -57.15
N VAL A 624 23.67 40.53 -57.76
CA VAL A 624 23.77 39.06 -57.80
C VAL A 624 24.04 38.48 -56.41
N ALA A 625 24.95 39.10 -55.65
CA ALA A 625 25.24 38.69 -54.27
C ALA A 625 23.99 38.81 -53.37
N MET A 626 23.23 39.89 -53.51
CA MET A 626 22.00 40.13 -52.77
C MET A 626 20.93 39.08 -53.12
N GLN A 627 20.67 38.79 -54.40
CA GLN A 627 19.70 37.74 -54.78
C GLN A 627 20.05 36.39 -54.16
N LYS A 628 21.34 36.00 -54.20
CA LYS A 628 21.78 34.74 -53.61
C LYS A 628 21.55 34.73 -52.09
N LYS A 629 21.86 35.81 -51.39
CA LYS A 629 21.66 35.93 -49.94
C LYS A 629 20.19 35.94 -49.54
N ILE A 630 19.33 36.50 -50.38
CA ILE A 630 17.87 36.42 -50.22
C ILE A 630 17.41 34.96 -50.25
N ASP A 631 17.84 34.18 -51.25
CA ASP A 631 17.43 32.78 -51.39
C ASP A 631 17.97 31.88 -50.26
N GLU A 632 19.11 32.26 -49.66
CA GLU A 632 19.68 31.62 -48.47
C GLU A 632 18.87 31.98 -47.23
N TYR A 633 18.63 33.27 -46.99
CA TYR A 633 17.82 33.79 -45.89
C TYR A 633 16.40 33.21 -45.88
N GLU A 634 15.72 33.18 -47.03
CA GLU A 634 14.36 32.63 -47.13
C GLU A 634 14.30 31.15 -46.75
N ARG A 635 15.33 30.36 -47.10
CA ARG A 635 15.43 28.94 -46.73
C ARG A 635 15.70 28.77 -45.24
N ALA A 636 16.73 29.44 -44.72
CA ALA A 636 17.11 29.36 -43.32
C ALA A 636 15.93 29.74 -42.41
N LEU A 637 15.21 30.80 -42.77
CA LEU A 637 14.07 31.29 -42.05
C LEU A 637 12.84 30.38 -42.14
N ALA A 638 12.57 29.80 -43.31
CA ALA A 638 11.47 28.83 -43.47
C ALA A 638 11.72 27.59 -42.61
N ASP A 639 12.96 27.10 -42.56
CA ASP A 639 13.36 25.99 -41.70
C ASP A 639 13.25 26.38 -40.22
N ALA A 640 13.73 27.56 -39.84
CA ALA A 640 13.61 28.10 -38.48
C ALA A 640 12.15 28.18 -38.01
N LEU A 641 11.26 28.77 -38.83
CA LEU A 641 9.83 28.87 -38.53
C LEU A 641 9.16 27.50 -38.40
N LYS A 642 9.53 26.54 -39.25
CA LYS A 642 8.99 25.18 -39.17
C LYS A 642 9.41 24.48 -37.89
N ARG A 643 10.70 24.47 -37.55
CA ARG A 643 11.19 23.86 -36.30
C ARG A 643 10.62 24.55 -35.09
N TYR A 644 10.43 25.86 -35.18
CA TYR A 644 9.79 26.63 -34.16
C TYR A 644 8.34 26.18 -33.92
N GLU A 645 7.53 26.05 -34.97
CA GLU A 645 6.15 25.55 -34.84
C GLU A 645 6.10 24.14 -34.24
N GLU A 646 7.09 23.30 -34.55
CA GLU A 646 7.25 21.99 -33.93
C GLU A 646 7.58 22.12 -32.43
N ALA A 647 8.55 22.98 -32.06
CA ALA A 647 8.90 23.24 -30.66
C ALA A 647 7.71 23.82 -29.87
N GLN A 648 6.97 24.75 -30.47
CA GLN A 648 5.76 25.33 -29.90
C GLN A 648 4.66 24.28 -29.73
N ARG A 649 4.37 23.48 -30.76
CA ARG A 649 3.38 22.39 -30.66
C ARG A 649 3.77 21.40 -29.56
N ASN A 650 5.04 21.09 -29.41
CA ASN A 650 5.53 20.24 -28.34
C ASN A 650 5.32 20.89 -26.96
N LEU A 651 5.60 22.18 -26.80
CA LEU A 651 5.34 22.94 -25.57
C LEU A 651 3.83 23.05 -25.26
N VAL A 652 2.99 23.25 -26.28
CA VAL A 652 1.52 23.28 -26.12
C VAL A 652 0.99 21.91 -25.74
N ALA A 653 1.32 20.85 -26.49
CA ALA A 653 0.85 19.49 -26.23
C ALA A 653 1.22 19.04 -24.81
N THR A 654 2.38 19.47 -24.35
CA THR A 654 2.89 19.29 -22.99
C THR A 654 2.11 20.07 -21.97
N TYR A 655 1.92 21.36 -22.22
CA TYR A 655 1.13 22.20 -21.34
C TYR A 655 -0.25 21.57 -21.23
N THR A 656 -0.88 21.19 -22.35
CA THR A 656 -2.13 20.46 -22.39
C THR A 656 -2.01 19.12 -21.65
N GLU A 657 -1.00 18.29 -21.83
CA GLU A 657 -0.86 17.04 -21.05
C GLU A 657 -0.74 17.31 -19.54
N ALA A 658 -0.02 18.36 -19.15
CA ALA A 658 0.14 18.80 -17.77
C ALA A 658 -1.09 19.53 -17.21
N THR A 659 -1.98 20.05 -18.06
CA THR A 659 -3.08 20.95 -17.70
C THR A 659 -4.42 20.63 -18.35
N SER A 660 -4.62 19.43 -18.93
CA SER A 660 -5.66 19.06 -19.95
C SER A 660 -7.12 19.27 -19.55
N PHE A 661 -7.38 19.86 -18.38
CA PHE A 661 -8.70 20.23 -17.93
C PHE A 661 -8.81 21.67 -17.39
N LEU A 662 -7.71 22.43 -17.23
CA LEU A 662 -7.81 23.87 -16.88
C LEU A 662 -8.51 24.67 -17.98
N GLU A 663 -8.65 24.11 -19.18
CA GLU A 663 -9.37 24.70 -20.32
C GLU A 663 -10.86 24.31 -20.38
N THR A 664 -11.38 23.47 -19.48
CA THR A 664 -12.80 23.04 -19.46
C THR A 664 -13.54 23.37 -18.16
N LEU A 665 -13.15 24.44 -17.48
CA LEU A 665 -14.06 25.12 -16.56
C LEU A 665 -14.70 26.30 -17.30
N PRO A 666 -15.95 26.18 -17.79
CA PRO A 666 -16.71 27.36 -18.16
C PRO A 666 -16.94 28.20 -16.91
N ASP A 667 -16.78 29.52 -17.03
CA ASP A 667 -17.04 30.51 -15.97
C ASP A 667 -18.51 30.57 -15.52
N GLU A 668 -19.40 29.71 -16.03
CA GLU A 668 -20.80 29.61 -15.62
C GLU A 668 -21.25 28.15 -15.59
N GLU A 669 -21.50 27.63 -14.38
CA GLU A 669 -22.47 26.53 -14.21
C GLU A 669 -23.90 27.10 -14.37
N PRO A 670 -24.84 26.29 -14.88
CA PRO A 670 -25.76 25.70 -13.91
C PRO A 670 -26.17 24.25 -14.24
N VAL A 671 -26.00 23.36 -13.24
CA VAL A 671 -27.00 22.46 -12.61
C VAL A 671 -27.87 21.51 -13.48
N GLU A 672 -28.16 21.78 -14.75
CA GLU A 672 -29.06 20.98 -15.59
C GLU A 672 -28.45 19.64 -16.05
N MET A 673 -27.12 19.57 -16.20
CA MET A 673 -26.43 18.33 -16.55
C MET A 673 -26.34 17.33 -15.38
N LEU A 674 -26.28 17.85 -14.15
CA LEU A 674 -26.26 17.05 -12.91
C LEU A 674 -27.63 16.42 -12.62
N GLU A 675 -28.74 17.08 -12.97
CA GLU A 675 -30.07 16.49 -12.82
C GLU A 675 -30.30 15.34 -13.80
N SER A 676 -29.85 15.45 -15.06
CA SER A 676 -29.99 14.35 -16.05
C SER A 676 -29.14 13.11 -15.71
N THR A 677 -27.95 13.33 -15.15
CA THR A 677 -27.04 12.25 -14.75
C THR A 677 -27.49 11.60 -13.44
N SER A 678 -28.06 12.38 -12.50
CA SER A 678 -28.66 11.82 -11.28
C SER A 678 -29.92 11.02 -11.56
N ALA A 679 -30.73 11.40 -12.56
CA ALA A 679 -31.94 10.68 -12.96
C ALA A 679 -31.60 9.34 -13.62
N GLN A 680 -30.54 9.26 -14.44
CA GLN A 680 -30.05 8.00 -14.99
C GLN A 680 -29.47 7.08 -13.91
N ALA A 681 -28.69 7.63 -12.97
CA ALA A 681 -28.17 6.87 -11.83
C ALA A 681 -29.30 6.35 -10.91
N LEU A 682 -30.40 7.10 -10.73
CA LEU A 682 -31.54 6.66 -9.92
C LEU A 682 -32.34 5.53 -10.60
N VAL A 683 -32.46 5.56 -11.92
CA VAL A 683 -33.07 4.47 -12.71
C VAL A 683 -32.21 3.20 -12.66
N GLU A 684 -30.89 3.34 -12.75
CA GLU A 684 -29.95 2.22 -12.65
C GLU A 684 -29.94 1.60 -11.24
N VAL A 685 -29.99 2.42 -10.19
CA VAL A 685 -30.13 1.96 -8.79
C VAL A 685 -31.48 1.30 -8.53
N GLN A 686 -32.57 1.74 -9.17
CA GLN A 686 -33.87 1.07 -9.08
C GLN A 686 -33.86 -0.28 -9.81
N SER A 687 -33.22 -0.38 -10.99
CA SER A 687 -33.03 -1.64 -11.71
C SER A 687 -32.26 -2.65 -10.85
N LEU A 688 -31.14 -2.22 -10.26
CA LEU A 688 -30.32 -3.07 -9.37
C LEU A 688 -31.06 -3.48 -8.09
N ARG A 689 -31.98 -2.66 -7.58
CA ARG A 689 -32.85 -3.04 -6.45
C ARG A 689 -33.86 -4.11 -6.81
N GLU A 690 -34.47 -4.03 -7.99
CA GLU A 690 -35.40 -5.07 -8.46
C GLU A 690 -34.67 -6.37 -8.81
N GLU A 691 -33.46 -6.29 -9.37
CA GLU A 691 -32.58 -7.45 -9.57
C GLU A 691 -32.16 -8.09 -8.24
N LEU A 692 -31.80 -7.29 -7.23
CA LEU A 692 -31.48 -7.80 -5.89
C LEU A 692 -32.70 -8.47 -5.23
N LYS A 693 -33.89 -7.90 -5.39
CA LYS A 693 -35.14 -8.48 -4.87
C LYS A 693 -35.48 -9.79 -5.56
N SER A 694 -35.27 -9.87 -6.88
CA SER A 694 -35.40 -11.10 -7.66
C SER A 694 -34.40 -12.17 -7.21
N ALA A 695 -33.13 -11.80 -7.00
CA ALA A 695 -32.10 -12.70 -6.49
C ALA A 695 -32.40 -13.20 -5.07
N GLN A 696 -32.92 -12.34 -4.19
CA GLN A 696 -33.37 -12.73 -2.85
C GLN A 696 -34.56 -13.69 -2.89
N MET A 697 -35.52 -13.49 -3.80
CA MET A 697 -36.61 -14.43 -3.99
C MET A 697 -36.12 -15.79 -4.50
N HIS A 698 -35.20 -15.80 -5.47
CA HIS A 698 -34.59 -17.05 -5.94
C HIS A 698 -33.78 -17.75 -4.86
N PHE A 699 -33.05 -17.00 -4.04
CA PHE A 699 -32.34 -17.56 -2.89
C PHE A 699 -33.30 -18.18 -1.89
N ALA A 700 -34.39 -17.49 -1.52
CA ALA A 700 -35.41 -18.02 -0.63
C ALA A 700 -36.11 -19.27 -1.22
N GLU A 701 -36.32 -19.32 -2.54
CA GLU A 701 -36.87 -20.49 -3.21
C GLU A 701 -35.90 -21.68 -3.20
N ILE A 702 -34.60 -21.43 -3.40
CA ILE A 702 -33.54 -22.43 -3.29
C ILE A 702 -33.44 -22.95 -1.85
N GLU A 703 -33.50 -22.05 -0.86
CA GLU A 703 -33.45 -22.39 0.56
C GLU A 703 -34.67 -23.22 0.99
N ALA A 704 -35.87 -22.88 0.48
CA ALA A 704 -37.07 -23.67 0.67
C ALA A 704 -36.97 -25.06 0.02
N ARG A 705 -36.39 -25.16 -1.19
CA ARG A 705 -36.15 -26.45 -1.86
C ARG A 705 -35.12 -27.31 -1.13
N LEU A 706 -34.04 -26.70 -0.62
CA LEU A 706 -33.04 -27.36 0.22
C LEU A 706 -33.65 -27.87 1.52
N THR A 707 -34.49 -27.07 2.16
CA THR A 707 -35.20 -27.45 3.40
C THR A 707 -36.21 -28.58 3.14
N ALA A 708 -36.88 -28.59 1.98
CA ALA A 708 -37.77 -29.68 1.59
C ALA A 708 -37.00 -30.97 1.23
N ALA A 709 -35.82 -30.84 0.63
CA ALA A 709 -34.95 -31.97 0.30
C ALA A 709 -34.29 -32.61 1.52
N THR A 710 -34.07 -31.87 2.60
CA THR A 710 -33.55 -32.40 3.88
C THR A 710 -34.64 -32.94 4.81
N ALA A 711 -35.91 -32.70 4.50
CA ALA A 711 -37.06 -33.23 5.22
C ALA A 711 -37.59 -34.57 4.67
N HIS A 712 -37.03 -35.04 3.54
CA HIS A 712 -37.19 -36.40 3.00
C HIS A 712 -35.95 -37.23 3.31
#